data_AF-A0A971B0V1-F1
#
_entry.id   AF-A0A971B0V1-F1
#
_cell.length_a   1.000
_cell.length_b   1.000
_cell.length_c   1.000
_cell.angle_alpha   90.00
_cell.angle_beta   90.00
_cell.angle_gamma   90.00
#
_symmetry.space_group_name_H-M   'P 1'
#
loop_
_entity.id
_entity.type
_entity.pdbx_description
1 polymer ?
#
loop_
_entity_poly.entity_id
_entity_poly.type
_entity_poly.pdbx_seq_one_letter_code
_entity_poly.pdbx_strand_id
1 'polypeptide(L)'
;MNARRALAPLFLLCTVLATSPIAALDVRVQTKNDVPLIHVDGKPVRGRMFFGIPGRSEIAIHKGENQVSFRFEAIETETSHATMHLRFGQQPGTILLDDIRVVEEGSGREVIPLCTFDNGMADFQRDWTHWPTDATNTVGRIDVVPRPDEDNRGALQVQLSKPAGGKWPDFHIYHHANLSLEKGRTYRVTCRVWSDTERALSIAFYRPGAVFLQLGMAPGVFEDQVALARDAGVDFVSLPVPMPWPRPGEEPDYSATDAVCRNVIKVNPKVLLLPRVGMEPPKWWKEQYPDHVMVWEDGPQPQGVSVASAQYRKDAAATLAAFVRHLEKEFGKNVAGYHPCGHNTGEWFYRRTWERKYTDYSPVARDAWREWLRKQYRSEADLRAAWRDEKASSDNAEPPTPDQRHANPGGILRLPETERPIVDYNRFQQEAMADCVVDLARAVREASEGHKLSVFFYGYVFEFTAAYTGPAISGHYGLRRVLSSPDIDILCSPISYCDRGLGQSAPAMTAAESVMLAGKLWLYEDDTATYLSSGNFPGHTERVDTFEGSNNQLLRNVGQEACRNFATWWMDLGGTGWFNDRRFWDSMRALEALDEPLVSKPQAFLPPVAAVVDEDSMMWVAESGFRVTRPLLYEGRGVFARAGVPFGQYLLDDVAGGRVDRAGVFVFLNAWHVDAATRQKLLEQTRNKLRVWCYAPGFLGSGRDDLEGMRQLTGFSFRRMPEDTAPAATPTAAGRQLGLEDELSVKNPVAPLFAVADARPDEVLATYADGSPAIAIRKDAGGAGASVFVGVPNLSPPLLRGLAKRAGIAPYTEDECVLYANGPLVVVHATHDGPVRLNRPQSAGDAPLRNVLTGEVVGAGPAVDLELRLGDTRILRW
;
A
#
# COMPACT_ATOMS: atom_id res chain seq x y z
N MET A 1 82.35 -45.86 -26.56
CA MET A 1 81.52 -45.99 -25.34
C MET A 1 80.97 -44.60 -25.07
N ASN A 2 79.75 -44.36 -25.53
CA ASN A 2 79.35 -43.04 -26.03
C ASN A 2 78.39 -42.33 -25.08
N ALA A 3 78.76 -41.10 -24.76
CA ALA A 3 77.99 -40.11 -24.06
C ALA A 3 76.72 -39.70 -24.82
N ARG A 4 75.67 -39.33 -24.07
CA ARG A 4 74.81 -38.18 -24.39
C ARG A 4 73.97 -37.75 -23.18
N ARG A 5 74.10 -36.46 -22.86
CA ARG A 5 73.26 -35.67 -21.95
C ARG A 5 71.88 -35.47 -22.60
N ALA A 6 70.81 -35.46 -21.79
CA ALA A 6 69.46 -35.07 -22.21
C ALA A 6 69.01 -33.83 -21.41
N LEU A 7 68.50 -32.83 -22.13
CA LEU A 7 67.99 -31.56 -21.62
C LEU A 7 66.64 -31.72 -20.91
N ALA A 8 66.42 -30.94 -19.85
CA ALA A 8 65.13 -30.73 -19.21
C ALA A 8 64.43 -29.49 -19.81
N PRO A 9 63.09 -29.50 -20.03
CA PRO A 9 62.34 -28.28 -20.30
C PRO A 9 61.73 -27.72 -19.01
N LEU A 10 61.89 -26.41 -18.83
CA LEU A 10 61.29 -25.57 -17.80
C LEU A 10 59.78 -25.40 -18.11
N PHE A 11 58.88 -25.86 -17.24
CA PHE A 11 57.45 -25.52 -17.31
C PHE A 11 57.20 -24.28 -16.45
N LEU A 12 56.78 -23.19 -17.11
CA LEU A 12 56.30 -21.96 -16.48
C LEU A 12 54.94 -22.25 -15.82
N LEU A 13 54.86 -22.17 -14.49
CA LEU A 13 53.60 -22.28 -13.75
C LEU A 13 52.91 -20.90 -13.79
N CYS A 14 51.96 -20.71 -14.70
CA CYS A 14 51.01 -19.59 -14.61
C CYS A 14 49.98 -19.92 -13.52
N THR A 15 50.16 -19.35 -12.33
CA THR A 15 49.09 -19.28 -11.32
C THR A 15 47.96 -18.42 -11.84
N VAL A 16 46.93 -19.06 -12.39
CA VAL A 16 45.60 -18.45 -12.53
C VAL A 16 45.06 -18.25 -11.13
N LEU A 17 45.04 -17.00 -10.66
CA LEU A 17 44.24 -16.58 -9.51
C LEU A 17 42.78 -16.80 -9.91
N ALA A 18 42.23 -17.96 -9.54
CA ALA A 18 40.80 -18.17 -9.56
C ALA A 18 40.19 -17.21 -8.55
N THR A 19 39.69 -16.07 -9.02
CA THR A 19 38.74 -15.25 -8.27
C THR A 19 37.54 -16.14 -8.01
N SER A 20 37.34 -16.58 -6.76
CA SER A 20 36.09 -17.21 -6.35
C SER A 20 34.95 -16.29 -6.80
N PRO A 21 33.90 -16.80 -7.47
CA PRO A 21 32.73 -15.99 -7.75
C PRO A 21 32.22 -15.51 -6.40
N ILE A 22 32.19 -14.19 -6.22
CA ILE A 22 31.63 -13.60 -5.02
C ILE A 22 30.17 -14.03 -5.03
N ALA A 23 29.74 -14.81 -4.03
CA ALA A 23 28.38 -15.32 -3.97
C ALA A 23 27.39 -14.16 -4.14
N ALA A 24 26.41 -14.33 -5.02
CA ALA A 24 25.32 -13.38 -5.16
C ALA A 24 24.57 -13.30 -3.82
N LEU A 25 24.22 -12.08 -3.40
CA LEU A 25 23.41 -11.84 -2.21
C LEU A 25 22.07 -12.57 -2.37
N ASP A 26 21.71 -13.44 -1.44
CA ASP A 26 20.44 -14.17 -1.44
C ASP A 26 19.47 -13.52 -0.45
N VAL A 27 18.34 -13.00 -0.94
CA VAL A 27 17.30 -12.43 -0.08
C VAL A 27 15.94 -12.99 -0.50
N ARG A 28 15.34 -13.80 0.37
CA ARG A 28 14.07 -14.50 0.12
C ARG A 28 13.19 -14.52 1.36
N VAL A 29 11.88 -14.70 1.17
CA VAL A 29 11.00 -15.07 2.29
C VAL A 29 11.08 -16.56 2.51
N GLN A 30 11.33 -16.96 3.76
CA GLN A 30 11.28 -18.35 4.19
C GLN A 30 10.35 -18.48 5.40
N THR A 31 9.66 -19.60 5.49
CA THR A 31 8.73 -19.85 6.61
C THR A 31 9.42 -20.72 7.66
N LYS A 32 9.43 -20.25 8.91
CA LYS A 32 9.90 -21.00 10.08
C LYS A 32 8.83 -20.97 11.16
N ASN A 33 8.45 -22.13 11.69
CA ASN A 33 7.36 -22.27 12.66
C ASN A 33 6.05 -21.58 12.19
N ASP A 34 5.70 -21.75 10.91
CA ASP A 34 4.54 -21.13 10.27
C ASP A 34 4.56 -19.59 10.26
N VAL A 35 5.75 -18.98 10.41
CA VAL A 35 5.98 -17.54 10.28
C VAL A 35 6.88 -17.26 9.07
N PRO A 36 6.34 -16.63 8.01
CA PRO A 36 7.13 -16.06 6.93
C PRO A 36 8.04 -14.94 7.45
N LEU A 37 9.34 -15.03 7.17
CA LEU A 37 10.35 -14.03 7.55
C LEU A 37 11.26 -13.75 6.35
N ILE A 38 11.80 -12.54 6.27
CA ILE A 38 12.87 -12.24 5.32
C ILE A 38 14.15 -12.92 5.80
N HIS A 39 14.82 -13.62 4.90
CA HIS A 39 16.15 -14.17 5.11
C HIS A 39 17.13 -13.46 4.20
N VAL A 40 18.27 -13.06 4.75
CA VAL A 40 19.43 -12.52 4.02
C VAL A 40 20.58 -13.50 4.19
N ASP A 41 21.05 -14.08 3.09
CA ASP A 41 22.04 -15.17 3.04
C ASP A 41 21.69 -16.31 4.00
N GLY A 42 20.42 -16.73 3.97
CA GLY A 42 19.86 -17.78 4.81
C GLY A 42 19.63 -17.41 6.28
N LYS A 43 20.00 -16.20 6.73
CA LYS A 43 19.77 -15.74 8.10
C LYS A 43 18.48 -14.94 8.20
N PRO A 44 17.57 -15.28 9.13
CA PRO A 44 16.36 -14.49 9.32
C PRO A 44 16.74 -13.09 9.82
N VAL A 45 16.12 -12.08 9.23
CA VAL A 45 16.29 -10.67 9.59
C VAL A 45 14.94 -10.05 9.88
N ARG A 46 14.98 -8.87 10.51
CA ARG A 46 13.78 -8.07 10.77
C ARG A 46 13.32 -7.45 9.46
N GLY A 47 12.03 -7.52 9.17
CA GLY A 47 11.43 -6.82 8.03
C GLY A 47 11.22 -5.35 8.34
N ARG A 48 12.28 -4.57 8.63
CA ARG A 48 12.21 -3.12 8.81
C ARG A 48 12.78 -2.44 7.58
N MET A 49 12.00 -1.56 6.97
CA MET A 49 12.38 -0.88 5.73
C MET A 49 12.10 0.62 5.85
N PHE A 50 12.96 1.42 5.21
CA PHE A 50 12.71 2.84 4.99
C PHE A 50 12.35 3.08 3.52
N PHE A 51 11.42 3.99 3.26
CA PHE A 51 11.25 4.60 1.96
C PHE A 51 11.36 6.10 2.01
N GLY A 52 12.06 6.63 1.03
CA GLY A 52 12.03 8.04 0.68
C GLY A 52 12.22 8.22 -0.81
N ILE A 53 12.05 9.47 -1.26
CA ILE A 53 12.11 9.84 -2.67
C ILE A 53 13.44 10.58 -2.92
N PRO A 54 14.37 10.00 -3.71
CA PRO A 54 15.61 10.67 -4.07
C PRO A 54 15.33 11.89 -4.95
N GLY A 55 16.25 12.85 -4.96
CA GLY A 55 16.18 13.99 -5.87
C GLY A 55 15.21 15.11 -5.44
N ARG A 56 14.61 15.02 -4.24
CA ARG A 56 13.88 16.14 -3.63
C ARG A 56 14.76 16.88 -2.61
N SER A 57 15.03 18.15 -2.90
CA SER A 57 15.65 19.09 -1.97
C SER A 57 14.89 20.40 -2.06
N GLU A 58 14.33 20.81 -0.94
CA GLU A 58 13.67 22.09 -0.78
C GLU A 58 14.44 22.89 0.26
N ILE A 59 14.94 24.05 -0.14
CA ILE A 59 15.56 25.03 0.74
C ILE A 59 14.44 25.93 1.24
N ALA A 60 14.22 25.96 2.55
CA ALA A 60 13.25 26.89 3.14
C ALA A 60 13.75 28.33 2.99
N ILE A 61 12.92 29.17 2.38
CA ILE A 61 13.12 30.61 2.23
C ILE A 61 12.09 31.29 3.12
N HIS A 62 12.55 31.99 4.15
CA HIS A 62 11.68 32.76 5.02
C HIS A 62 11.32 34.10 4.38
N LYS A 63 10.27 34.73 4.89
CA LYS A 63 9.95 36.11 4.49
C LYS A 63 11.10 37.05 4.87
N GLY A 64 11.55 37.87 3.92
CA GLY A 64 12.69 38.76 4.04
C GLY A 64 13.94 38.20 3.34
N GLU A 65 15.11 38.64 3.80
CA GLU A 65 16.41 38.25 3.23
C GLU A 65 16.85 36.87 3.71
N ASN A 66 17.37 36.07 2.78
CA ASN A 66 17.92 34.75 3.02
C ASN A 66 19.25 34.60 2.28
N GLN A 67 20.23 33.97 2.93
CA GLN A 67 21.48 33.58 2.29
C GLN A 67 21.46 32.08 2.04
N VAL A 68 21.47 31.68 0.77
CA VAL A 68 21.58 30.28 0.37
C VAL A 68 23.05 29.94 0.15
N SER A 69 23.52 28.88 0.79
CA SER A 69 24.82 28.28 0.50
C SER A 69 24.80 26.78 0.76
N PHE A 70 25.25 26.00 -0.22
CA PHE A 70 25.41 24.55 -0.05
C PHE A 70 26.55 24.02 -0.92
N ARG A 71 26.91 22.75 -0.68
CA ARG A 71 27.88 22.01 -1.49
C ARG A 71 27.21 20.77 -2.08
N PHE A 72 27.64 20.37 -3.26
CA PHE A 72 27.27 19.08 -3.85
C PHE A 72 28.46 18.47 -4.57
N GLU A 73 28.49 17.15 -4.68
CA GLU A 73 29.44 16.41 -5.51
C GLU A 73 28.76 16.06 -6.84
N ALA A 74 29.41 16.35 -7.98
CA ALA A 74 28.84 16.01 -9.28
C ALA A 74 28.80 14.49 -9.49
N ILE A 75 27.63 13.98 -9.87
CA ILE A 75 27.36 12.54 -9.95
C ILE A 75 27.90 11.93 -11.26
N GLU A 76 27.89 12.72 -12.34
CA GLU A 76 28.43 12.35 -13.64
C GLU A 76 29.21 13.51 -14.25
N THR A 77 30.12 13.19 -15.18
CA THR A 77 30.84 14.19 -15.95
C THR A 77 29.95 14.67 -17.10
N GLU A 78 29.73 15.98 -17.17
CA GLU A 78 29.11 16.65 -18.32
C GLU A 78 30.01 17.81 -18.73
N THR A 79 30.49 17.77 -19.96
CA THR A 79 31.57 18.65 -20.40
C THR A 79 31.09 20.01 -20.87
N SER A 80 29.85 20.13 -21.35
CA SER A 80 29.41 21.38 -22.00
C SER A 80 27.90 21.60 -22.08
N HIS A 81 27.06 20.72 -21.55
CA HIS A 81 25.60 20.83 -21.66
C HIS A 81 24.90 20.87 -20.31
N ALA A 82 25.63 21.00 -19.19
CA ALA A 82 24.99 21.09 -17.90
C ALA A 82 24.23 22.43 -17.77
N THR A 83 23.14 22.42 -17.02
CA THR A 83 22.31 23.59 -16.71
C THR A 83 21.94 23.59 -15.24
N MET A 84 21.79 24.77 -14.64
CA MET A 84 21.33 24.97 -13.26
C MET A 84 19.90 25.51 -13.28
N HIS A 85 18.96 24.86 -12.59
CA HIS A 85 17.55 25.24 -12.50
C HIS A 85 17.21 25.73 -11.09
N LEU A 86 16.39 26.78 -10.99
CA LEU A 86 15.79 27.27 -9.74
C LEU A 86 14.26 27.23 -9.83
N ARG A 87 13.62 26.58 -8.84
CA ARG A 87 12.17 26.44 -8.69
C ARG A 87 11.70 27.05 -7.36
N PHE A 88 10.57 27.75 -7.35
CA PHE A 88 10.18 28.66 -6.25
C PHE A 88 8.90 28.25 -5.49
N GLY A 89 8.50 26.97 -5.58
CA GLY A 89 7.26 26.46 -5.02
C GLY A 89 6.00 26.93 -5.76
N GLN A 90 4.86 26.29 -5.48
CA GLN A 90 3.57 26.57 -6.13
C GLN A 90 2.71 27.55 -5.32
N GLN A 91 3.24 28.75 -5.07
CA GLN A 91 2.51 29.80 -4.35
C GLN A 91 2.80 31.21 -4.89
N PRO A 92 1.80 32.10 -4.85
CA PRO A 92 1.98 33.48 -5.28
C PRO A 92 2.97 34.23 -4.39
N GLY A 93 3.55 35.28 -4.96
CA GLY A 93 4.44 36.21 -4.26
C GLY A 93 5.65 36.57 -5.09
N THR A 94 6.49 37.42 -4.52
CA THR A 94 7.67 37.99 -5.14
C THR A 94 8.94 37.35 -4.59
N ILE A 95 9.87 37.05 -5.48
CA ILE A 95 11.22 36.60 -5.17
C ILE A 95 12.20 37.56 -5.84
N LEU A 96 13.25 37.97 -5.13
CA LEU A 96 14.41 38.65 -5.70
C LEU A 96 15.64 37.76 -5.55
N LEU A 97 16.43 37.65 -6.61
CA LEU A 97 17.67 36.87 -6.63
C LEU A 97 18.85 37.74 -7.07
N ASP A 98 19.95 37.63 -6.33
CA ASP A 98 21.25 38.21 -6.69
C ASP A 98 22.39 37.37 -6.10
N ASP A 99 23.63 37.77 -6.39
CA ASP A 99 24.87 37.11 -5.98
C ASP A 99 24.89 35.58 -6.24
N ILE A 100 24.35 35.15 -7.38
CA ILE A 100 24.37 33.74 -7.78
C ILE A 100 25.79 33.38 -8.21
N ARG A 101 26.36 32.33 -7.62
CA ARG A 101 27.72 31.87 -7.93
C ARG A 101 27.87 30.37 -7.71
N VAL A 102 28.62 29.71 -8.59
CA VAL A 102 28.98 28.29 -8.45
C VAL A 102 30.48 28.12 -8.65
N VAL A 103 31.16 27.58 -7.64
CA VAL A 103 32.62 27.42 -7.63
C VAL A 103 32.98 25.96 -7.38
N GLU A 104 33.86 25.40 -8.20
CA GLU A 104 34.48 24.11 -7.96
C GLU A 104 35.46 24.21 -6.77
N GLU A 105 35.19 23.44 -5.72
CA GLU A 105 36.08 23.36 -4.57
C GLU A 105 37.35 22.58 -4.92
N GLY A 106 38.50 23.09 -4.47
CA GLY A 106 39.82 22.55 -4.80
C GLY A 106 40.54 23.33 -5.89
N SER A 107 39.92 23.52 -7.07
CA SER A 107 40.51 24.32 -8.16
C SER A 107 40.18 25.81 -8.08
N GLY A 108 39.06 26.17 -7.45
CA GLY A 108 38.55 27.55 -7.40
C GLY A 108 37.94 28.03 -8.73
N ARG A 109 37.76 27.12 -9.71
CA ARG A 109 37.15 27.44 -10.99
C ARG A 109 35.70 27.86 -10.80
N GLU A 110 35.33 29.01 -11.36
CA GLU A 110 33.94 29.46 -11.40
C GLU A 110 33.21 28.76 -12.53
N VAL A 111 32.26 27.89 -12.19
CA VAL A 111 31.35 27.24 -13.15
C VAL A 111 30.25 28.22 -13.56
N ILE A 112 29.73 28.96 -12.60
CA ILE A 112 28.88 30.13 -12.83
C ILE A 112 29.57 31.30 -12.12
N PRO A 113 30.14 32.26 -12.87
CA PRO A 113 30.69 33.49 -12.31
C PRO A 113 29.64 34.26 -11.50
N LEU A 114 30.09 35.14 -10.60
CA LEU A 114 29.19 35.95 -9.77
C LEU A 114 28.19 36.74 -10.63
N CYS A 115 26.90 36.47 -10.46
CA CYS A 115 25.81 37.10 -11.18
C CYS A 115 25.01 38.02 -10.24
N THR A 116 25.07 39.32 -10.49
CA THR A 116 24.41 40.37 -9.68
C THR A 116 23.19 41.00 -10.36
N PHE A 117 23.04 40.82 -11.69
CA PHE A 117 21.99 41.46 -12.51
C PHE A 117 22.04 43.00 -12.58
N ASP A 118 23.19 43.61 -12.28
CA ASP A 118 23.35 45.07 -12.25
C ASP A 118 23.15 45.75 -13.63
N ASN A 119 23.30 45.03 -14.75
CA ASN A 119 23.02 45.56 -16.09
C ASN A 119 21.57 45.28 -16.57
N GLY A 120 20.66 44.98 -15.64
CA GLY A 120 19.25 44.76 -15.95
C GLY A 120 19.00 43.43 -16.68
N MET A 121 17.93 43.40 -17.48
CA MET A 121 17.52 42.20 -18.21
C MET A 121 18.57 41.62 -19.17
N ALA A 122 19.56 42.42 -19.59
CA ALA A 122 20.65 41.95 -20.43
C ALA A 122 21.49 40.87 -19.73
N ASP A 123 21.74 41.00 -18.42
CA ASP A 123 22.48 39.99 -17.64
C ASP A 123 21.70 38.68 -17.53
N PHE A 124 20.38 38.77 -17.30
CA PHE A 124 19.53 37.58 -17.29
C PHE A 124 19.51 36.89 -18.66
N GLN A 125 19.24 37.62 -19.76
CA GLN A 125 19.13 37.00 -21.08
C GLN A 125 20.45 36.39 -21.59
N ARG A 126 21.60 36.94 -21.15
CA ARG A 126 22.92 36.43 -21.52
C ARG A 126 23.14 35.00 -21.04
N ASP A 127 22.82 34.72 -19.77
CA ASP A 127 23.20 33.47 -19.10
C ASP A 127 22.00 32.59 -18.69
N TRP A 128 20.79 33.16 -18.63
CA TRP A 128 19.61 32.54 -18.08
C TRP A 128 18.39 32.66 -19.00
N THR A 129 17.40 31.83 -18.72
CA THR A 129 16.07 31.89 -19.31
C THR A 129 15.06 31.25 -18.34
N HIS A 130 13.83 31.02 -18.78
CA HIS A 130 12.77 30.42 -17.97
C HIS A 130 11.93 29.44 -18.78
N TRP A 131 11.14 28.64 -18.06
CA TRP A 131 10.17 27.72 -18.62
C TRP A 131 8.84 27.83 -17.88
N PRO A 132 7.69 27.68 -18.54
CA PRO A 132 7.53 27.71 -20.00
C PRO A 132 7.81 29.10 -20.59
N THR A 133 8.19 29.16 -21.88
CA THR A 133 8.45 30.44 -22.58
C THR A 133 7.26 30.94 -23.39
N ASP A 134 6.19 30.15 -23.46
CA ASP A 134 5.02 30.38 -24.30
C ASP A 134 3.75 30.66 -23.48
N ALA A 135 2.59 30.60 -24.12
CA ALA A 135 1.29 30.81 -23.49
C ALA A 135 0.95 29.81 -22.36
N THR A 136 1.74 28.75 -22.18
CA THR A 136 1.58 27.82 -21.05
C THR A 136 2.22 28.34 -19.76
N ASN A 137 3.01 29.40 -19.81
CA ASN A 137 3.41 30.16 -18.62
C ASN A 137 2.22 31.00 -18.13
N THR A 138 1.48 30.43 -17.21
CA THR A 138 0.26 31.03 -16.64
C THR A 138 0.49 31.71 -15.28
N VAL A 139 1.73 31.73 -14.78
CA VAL A 139 2.01 32.09 -13.39
C VAL A 139 3.14 33.08 -13.20
N GLY A 140 4.22 32.97 -13.99
CA GLY A 140 5.49 33.62 -13.67
C GLY A 140 5.83 34.76 -14.61
N ARG A 141 6.14 35.92 -14.03
CA ARG A 141 6.73 37.06 -14.73
C ARG A 141 8.15 37.30 -14.21
N ILE A 142 9.06 37.64 -15.12
CA ILE A 142 10.45 37.93 -14.81
C ILE A 142 10.74 39.39 -15.16
N ASP A 143 11.45 40.07 -14.28
CA ASP A 143 11.97 41.42 -14.49
C ASP A 143 13.31 41.55 -13.74
N VAL A 144 14.06 42.63 -13.97
CA VAL A 144 15.19 42.99 -13.11
C VAL A 144 14.89 44.35 -12.50
N VAL A 145 14.85 44.40 -11.17
CA VAL A 145 14.43 45.57 -10.39
C VAL A 145 15.54 45.98 -9.42
N PRO A 146 15.58 47.23 -8.95
CA PRO A 146 16.47 47.62 -7.85
C PRO A 146 16.16 46.82 -6.58
N ARG A 147 17.20 46.47 -5.81
CA ARG A 147 16.99 45.87 -4.49
C ARG A 147 16.26 46.82 -3.54
N PRO A 148 15.32 46.33 -2.71
CA PRO A 148 14.61 47.16 -1.73
C PRO A 148 15.51 47.71 -0.62
N ASP A 149 16.65 47.08 -0.37
CA ASP A 149 17.54 47.30 0.78
C ASP A 149 18.96 47.75 0.41
N GLU A 150 19.31 47.85 -0.88
CA GLU A 150 20.60 48.32 -1.36
C GLU A 150 20.44 49.23 -2.59
N ASP A 151 20.91 50.48 -2.49
CA ASP A 151 20.88 51.45 -3.59
C ASP A 151 21.83 51.02 -4.74
N ASN A 152 21.37 51.16 -5.99
CA ASN A 152 22.12 50.88 -7.24
C ASN A 152 22.54 49.42 -7.48
N ARG A 153 21.91 48.45 -6.81
CA ARG A 153 22.08 47.01 -7.09
C ARG A 153 20.84 46.44 -7.77
N GLY A 154 21.05 45.74 -8.88
CA GLY A 154 20.00 45.00 -9.57
C GLY A 154 19.67 43.72 -8.81
N ALA A 155 18.45 43.22 -8.95
CA ALA A 155 18.08 41.86 -8.57
C ALA A 155 17.07 41.31 -9.57
N LEU A 156 17.23 40.02 -9.90
CA LEU A 156 16.27 39.31 -10.73
C LEU A 156 14.97 39.10 -9.94
N GLN A 157 13.90 39.77 -10.36
CA GLN A 157 12.58 39.58 -9.81
C GLN A 157 11.86 38.44 -10.52
N VAL A 158 11.40 37.48 -9.73
CA VAL A 158 10.42 36.47 -10.15
C VAL A 158 9.10 36.78 -9.43
N GLN A 159 8.09 37.17 -10.18
CA GLN A 159 6.74 37.40 -9.67
C GLN A 159 5.86 36.21 -10.02
N LEU A 160 5.37 35.50 -9.00
CA LEU A 160 4.43 34.40 -9.15
C LEU A 160 3.01 34.85 -8.82
N SER A 161 2.07 34.45 -9.68
CA SER A 161 0.64 34.69 -9.53
C SER A 161 -0.13 33.37 -9.54
N LYS A 162 -1.31 33.36 -8.92
CA LYS A 162 -2.16 32.17 -8.89
C LYS A 162 -2.75 31.93 -10.28
N PRO A 163 -2.60 30.73 -10.87
CA PRO A 163 -3.17 30.44 -12.18
C PRO A 163 -4.70 30.42 -12.12
N ALA A 164 -5.37 30.96 -13.13
CA ALA A 164 -6.84 31.06 -13.19
C ALA A 164 -7.56 29.71 -13.04
N GLY A 165 -6.95 28.61 -13.53
CA GLY A 165 -7.48 27.25 -13.44
C GLY A 165 -6.93 26.44 -12.26
N GLY A 166 -6.17 27.04 -11.34
CA GLY A 166 -5.58 26.35 -10.18
C GLY A 166 -4.41 25.39 -10.48
N LYS A 167 -4.25 24.94 -11.73
CA LYS A 167 -3.12 24.10 -12.15
C LYS A 167 -1.87 24.94 -12.39
N TRP A 168 -0.86 24.75 -11.55
CA TRP A 168 0.45 25.37 -11.71
C TRP A 168 1.26 24.66 -12.79
N PRO A 169 1.89 25.37 -13.74
CA PRO A 169 2.90 24.79 -14.63
C PRO A 169 4.20 24.53 -13.83
N ASP A 170 5.13 23.74 -14.39
CA ASP A 170 6.50 23.63 -13.85
C ASP A 170 7.30 24.91 -14.16
N PHE A 171 6.89 26.03 -13.55
CA PHE A 171 7.59 27.29 -13.74
C PHE A 171 8.95 27.27 -13.05
N HIS A 172 10.01 27.59 -13.79
CA HIS A 172 11.36 27.69 -13.26
C HIS A 172 12.23 28.61 -14.11
N ILE A 173 13.30 29.14 -13.50
CA ILE A 173 14.39 29.78 -14.26
C ILE A 173 15.56 28.80 -14.36
N TYR A 174 16.33 28.89 -15.43
CA TYR A 174 17.50 28.03 -15.60
C TYR A 174 18.61 28.72 -16.39
N HIS A 175 19.85 28.35 -16.07
CA HIS A 175 21.04 28.77 -16.79
C HIS A 175 21.05 28.11 -18.17
N HIS A 176 21.52 28.78 -19.22
CA HIS A 176 21.69 28.13 -20.53
C HIS A 176 22.55 26.87 -20.40
N ALA A 177 22.27 25.86 -21.22
CA ALA A 177 22.92 24.55 -21.13
C ALA A 177 24.34 24.59 -21.72
N ASN A 178 25.27 25.19 -20.97
CA ASN A 178 26.67 25.41 -21.35
C ASN A 178 27.66 25.20 -20.19
N LEU A 179 27.22 24.60 -19.08
CA LEU A 179 28.05 24.38 -17.89
C LEU A 179 28.87 23.08 -18.01
N SER A 180 29.97 23.02 -17.27
CA SER A 180 30.91 21.90 -17.23
C SER A 180 31.14 21.41 -15.80
N LEU A 181 30.72 20.18 -15.52
CA LEU A 181 30.83 19.50 -14.22
C LEU A 181 31.62 18.18 -14.39
N GLU A 182 32.52 17.89 -13.46
CA GLU A 182 33.36 16.69 -13.47
C GLU A 182 32.96 15.77 -12.31
N LYS A 183 32.71 14.50 -12.62
CA LYS A 183 32.30 13.48 -11.65
C LYS A 183 33.23 13.44 -10.44
N GLY A 184 32.66 13.40 -9.24
CA GLY A 184 33.39 13.31 -7.98
C GLY A 184 34.00 14.63 -7.49
N ARG A 185 33.92 15.72 -8.27
CA ARG A 185 34.32 17.06 -7.80
C ARG A 185 33.20 17.68 -6.97
N THR A 186 33.59 18.44 -5.95
CA THR A 186 32.67 19.19 -5.08
C THR A 186 32.50 20.61 -5.61
N TYR A 187 31.27 21.10 -5.63
CA TYR A 187 30.91 22.44 -6.06
C TYR A 187 30.16 23.16 -4.95
N ARG A 188 30.54 24.40 -4.68
CA ARG A 188 29.84 25.30 -3.75
C ARG A 188 28.91 26.21 -4.54
N VAL A 189 27.65 26.25 -4.13
CA VAL A 189 26.63 27.16 -4.65
C VAL A 189 26.35 28.23 -3.60
N THR A 190 26.27 29.49 -4.03
CA THR A 190 25.80 30.61 -3.20
C THR A 190 24.78 31.44 -3.99
N CYS A 191 23.77 31.95 -3.30
CA CYS A 191 22.76 32.85 -3.84
C CYS A 191 22.14 33.67 -2.71
N ARG A 192 21.89 34.96 -2.93
CA ARG A 192 21.06 35.79 -2.07
C ARG A 192 19.62 35.76 -2.58
N VAL A 193 18.70 35.62 -1.65
CA VAL A 193 17.27 35.46 -1.95
C VAL A 193 16.46 36.32 -1.01
N TRP A 194 15.68 37.24 -1.54
CA TRP A 194 14.64 37.92 -0.79
C TRP A 194 13.27 37.39 -1.20
N SER A 195 12.35 37.20 -0.26
CA SER A 195 10.95 36.91 -0.59
C SER A 195 9.94 37.62 0.31
N ASP A 196 8.78 37.96 -0.24
CA ASP A 196 7.66 38.56 0.51
C ASP A 196 6.81 37.53 1.28
N THR A 197 6.98 36.24 0.97
CA THR A 197 6.29 35.10 1.58
C THR A 197 7.26 33.96 1.87
N GLU A 198 6.92 33.11 2.84
CA GLU A 198 7.69 31.88 3.09
C GLU A 198 7.52 30.91 1.92
N ARG A 199 8.60 30.31 1.42
CA ARG A 199 8.55 29.39 0.28
C ARG A 199 9.66 28.36 0.24
N ALA A 200 9.42 27.29 -0.51
CA ALA A 200 10.45 26.33 -0.90
C ALA A 200 11.20 26.83 -2.14
N LEU A 201 12.53 26.73 -2.11
CA LEU A 201 13.43 26.94 -3.24
C LEU A 201 14.18 25.63 -3.55
N SER A 202 14.08 25.13 -4.77
CA SER A 202 14.88 24.00 -5.23
C SER A 202 15.95 24.51 -6.20
N ILE A 203 17.21 24.11 -5.98
CA ILE A 203 18.35 24.38 -6.86
C ILE A 203 18.97 23.04 -7.27
N ALA A 204 18.98 22.75 -8.57
CA ALA A 204 19.48 21.49 -9.10
C ALA A 204 20.17 21.68 -10.46
N PHE A 205 21.09 20.76 -10.76
CA PHE A 205 21.89 20.73 -11.97
C PHE A 205 21.51 19.52 -12.81
N TYR A 206 21.35 19.72 -14.11
CA TYR A 206 20.92 18.68 -15.03
C TYR A 206 21.73 18.66 -16.32
N ARG A 207 21.80 17.49 -16.95
CA ARG A 207 22.07 17.34 -18.38
C ARG A 207 20.72 17.19 -19.10
N PRO A 208 20.37 18.11 -20.01
CA PRO A 208 19.15 18.02 -20.82
C PRO A 208 19.14 16.77 -21.71
N GLY A 209 17.96 16.19 -21.90
CA GLY A 209 17.74 15.00 -22.74
C GLY A 209 16.26 14.61 -22.76
N ALA A 210 15.94 13.45 -23.33
CA ALA A 210 14.58 12.89 -23.26
C ALA A 210 14.13 12.65 -21.80
N VAL A 211 15.09 12.31 -20.95
CA VAL A 211 15.00 12.36 -19.49
C VAL A 211 16.14 13.24 -19.00
N PHE A 212 15.84 14.23 -18.17
CA PHE A 212 16.87 15.09 -17.58
C PHE A 212 17.67 14.26 -16.58
N LEU A 213 18.98 14.11 -16.83
CA LEU A 213 19.87 13.44 -15.88
C LEU A 213 20.30 14.46 -14.82
N GLN A 214 19.98 14.20 -13.57
CA GLN A 214 20.42 15.04 -12.47
C GLN A 214 21.92 14.85 -12.20
N LEU A 215 22.67 15.94 -12.26
CA LEU A 215 24.13 15.97 -12.07
C LEU A 215 24.53 16.39 -10.65
N GLY A 216 23.65 17.12 -9.96
CA GLY A 216 23.88 17.64 -8.62
C GLY A 216 22.69 18.44 -8.11
N MET A 217 22.59 18.65 -6.80
CA MET A 217 21.50 19.41 -6.18
C MET A 217 21.90 19.88 -4.78
N ALA A 218 21.09 20.76 -4.18
CA ALA A 218 21.17 21.01 -2.74
C ALA A 218 20.97 19.69 -1.95
N PRO A 219 21.67 19.49 -0.81
CA PRO A 219 21.51 18.29 0.01
C PRO A 219 20.04 18.01 0.32
N GLY A 220 19.59 16.81 -0.01
CA GLY A 220 18.20 16.40 0.19
C GLY A 220 17.97 15.75 1.55
N VAL A 221 16.73 15.84 2.02
CA VAL A 221 16.26 15.12 3.21
C VAL A 221 16.27 13.60 3.04
N PHE A 222 16.39 13.10 1.81
CA PHE A 222 16.44 11.67 1.52
C PHE A 222 17.73 11.04 2.03
N GLU A 223 18.89 11.59 1.67
CA GLU A 223 20.19 11.07 2.09
C GLU A 223 20.37 11.15 3.61
N ASP A 224 19.89 12.22 4.24
CA ASP A 224 19.89 12.37 5.70
C ASP A 224 19.06 11.26 6.37
N GLN A 225 17.85 11.00 5.86
CA GLN A 225 17.01 9.92 6.39
C GLN A 225 17.61 8.53 6.14
N VAL A 226 18.28 8.29 5.00
CA VAL A 226 19.04 7.05 4.75
C VAL A 226 20.19 6.91 5.76
N ALA A 227 20.89 7.98 6.08
CA ALA A 227 21.95 7.97 7.08
C ALA A 227 21.41 7.68 8.48
N LEU A 228 20.27 8.29 8.84
CA LEU A 228 19.59 8.03 10.10
C LEU A 228 19.08 6.58 10.20
N ALA A 229 18.53 6.04 9.10
CA ALA A 229 18.12 4.64 8.99
C ALA A 229 19.27 3.66 9.19
N ARG A 230 20.38 3.88 8.48
CA ARG A 230 21.62 3.12 8.64
C ARG A 230 22.09 3.15 10.09
N ASP A 231 22.12 4.33 10.71
CA ASP A 231 22.59 4.47 12.09
C ASP A 231 21.69 3.71 13.07
N ALA A 232 20.40 3.55 12.77
CA ALA A 232 19.45 2.73 13.53
C ALA A 232 19.49 1.23 13.20
N GLY A 233 20.32 0.80 12.24
CA GLY A 233 20.42 -0.61 11.81
C GLY A 233 19.33 -1.02 10.81
N VAL A 234 18.72 -0.06 10.11
CA VAL A 234 17.73 -0.30 9.07
C VAL A 234 18.42 -0.19 7.71
N ASP A 235 18.81 -1.35 7.17
CA ASP A 235 19.56 -1.43 5.92
C ASP A 235 18.66 -1.57 4.68
N PHE A 236 17.40 -2.00 4.82
CA PHE A 236 16.47 -2.05 3.70
C PHE A 236 15.98 -0.65 3.32
N VAL A 237 16.25 -0.24 2.08
CA VAL A 237 15.82 1.05 1.54
C VAL A 237 15.04 0.82 0.26
N SER A 238 13.75 1.14 0.29
CA SER A 238 12.93 1.23 -0.92
C SER A 238 12.91 2.65 -1.46
N LEU A 239 12.91 2.79 -2.78
CA LEU A 239 13.03 4.07 -3.46
C LEU A 239 12.51 3.97 -4.89
N PRO A 240 11.85 5.01 -5.42
CA PRO A 240 11.51 5.04 -6.83
C PRO A 240 12.78 5.16 -7.67
N VAL A 241 12.84 4.38 -8.75
CA VAL A 241 13.91 4.49 -9.75
C VAL A 241 13.34 4.59 -11.16
N PRO A 242 14.00 5.33 -12.06
CA PRO A 242 13.60 5.34 -13.47
C PRO A 242 13.69 3.95 -14.11
N MET A 243 12.72 3.63 -14.96
CA MET A 243 12.69 2.41 -15.76
C MET A 243 12.89 2.78 -17.23
N PRO A 244 14.06 2.53 -17.84
CA PRO A 244 14.25 2.79 -19.26
C PRO A 244 13.42 1.80 -20.09
N TRP A 245 12.71 2.34 -21.07
CA TRP A 245 11.93 1.56 -22.03
C TRP A 245 12.24 2.04 -23.45
N PRO A 246 13.39 1.61 -24.02
CA PRO A 246 13.87 2.07 -25.33
C PRO A 246 12.97 1.54 -26.46
N ARG A 247 13.01 2.18 -27.63
CA ARG A 247 12.36 1.61 -28.82
C ARG A 247 13.07 0.33 -29.24
N PRO A 248 12.40 -0.57 -30.00
CA PRO A 248 13.06 -1.74 -30.56
C PRO A 248 14.32 -1.36 -31.35
N GLY A 249 15.46 -1.93 -30.99
CA GLY A 249 16.76 -1.66 -31.62
C GLY A 249 17.56 -0.51 -31.01
N GLU A 250 17.00 0.23 -30.03
CA GLU A 250 17.74 1.20 -29.22
C GLU A 250 18.27 0.54 -27.95
N GLU A 251 19.45 0.97 -27.48
CA GLU A 251 20.01 0.52 -26.21
C GLU A 251 19.35 1.26 -25.03
N PRO A 252 19.05 0.58 -23.91
CA PRO A 252 18.53 1.23 -22.71
C PRO A 252 19.58 2.11 -22.03
N ASP A 253 19.18 3.32 -21.60
CA ASP A 253 20.00 4.21 -20.77
C ASP A 253 19.64 4.06 -19.28
N TYR A 254 20.51 3.40 -18.52
CA TYR A 254 20.35 3.20 -17.08
C TYR A 254 21.04 4.28 -16.22
N SER A 255 21.64 5.32 -16.82
CA SER A 255 22.50 6.28 -16.09
C SER A 255 21.81 6.92 -14.88
N ALA A 256 20.53 7.28 -15.02
CA ALA A 256 19.76 7.88 -13.93
C ALA A 256 19.47 6.88 -12.79
N THR A 257 19.15 5.64 -13.12
CA THR A 257 18.94 4.54 -12.18
C THR A 257 20.23 4.24 -11.40
N ASP A 258 21.35 4.12 -12.13
CA ASP A 258 22.66 3.82 -11.57
C ASP A 258 23.13 4.93 -10.63
N ALA A 259 22.93 6.20 -11.01
CA ALA A 259 23.25 7.36 -10.20
C ALA A 259 22.53 7.32 -8.84
N VAL A 260 21.22 7.06 -8.84
CA VAL A 260 20.42 6.94 -7.61
C VAL A 260 20.93 5.81 -6.73
N CYS A 261 21.17 4.62 -7.30
CA CYS A 261 21.66 3.46 -6.54
C CYS A 261 23.04 3.73 -5.93
N ARG A 262 23.98 4.28 -6.71
CA ARG A 262 25.33 4.62 -6.23
C ARG A 262 25.30 5.64 -5.10
N ASN A 263 24.40 6.63 -5.17
CA ASN A 263 24.27 7.64 -4.12
C ASN A 263 23.80 7.02 -2.79
N VAL A 264 22.81 6.15 -2.81
CA VAL A 264 22.34 5.46 -1.59
C VAL A 264 23.43 4.54 -1.03
N ILE A 265 24.13 3.79 -1.89
CA ILE A 265 25.25 2.92 -1.48
C ILE A 265 26.40 3.75 -0.87
N LYS A 266 26.65 4.97 -1.37
CA LYS A 266 27.63 5.89 -0.79
C LYS A 266 27.27 6.27 0.65
N VAL A 267 25.98 6.50 0.93
CA VAL A 267 25.48 6.83 2.28
C VAL A 267 25.47 5.60 3.19
N ASN A 268 24.97 4.46 2.69
CA ASN A 268 24.98 3.18 3.41
C ASN A 268 25.59 2.07 2.54
N PRO A 269 26.89 1.74 2.73
CA PRO A 269 27.54 0.67 1.97
C PRO A 269 26.94 -0.73 2.15
N LYS A 270 26.17 -0.95 3.24
CA LYS A 270 25.48 -2.21 3.55
C LYS A 270 24.03 -2.24 3.09
N VAL A 271 23.57 -1.19 2.40
CA VAL A 271 22.17 -1.05 1.99
C VAL A 271 21.68 -2.27 1.21
N LEU A 272 20.43 -2.61 1.48
CA LEU A 272 19.61 -3.61 0.84
C LEU A 272 18.49 -2.89 0.08
N LEU A 273 18.79 -2.46 -1.14
CA LEU A 273 17.90 -1.72 -2.03
C LEU A 273 16.70 -2.57 -2.44
N LEU A 274 15.52 -1.97 -2.38
CA LEU A 274 14.27 -2.49 -2.95
C LEU A 274 13.74 -1.45 -3.95
N PRO A 275 14.26 -1.42 -5.19
CA PRO A 275 13.85 -0.43 -6.19
C PRO A 275 12.37 -0.59 -6.54
N ARG A 276 11.64 0.52 -6.45
CA ARG A 276 10.24 0.65 -6.85
C ARG A 276 10.20 1.15 -8.29
N VAL A 277 9.65 0.34 -9.20
CA VAL A 277 9.87 0.50 -10.63
C VAL A 277 8.54 0.65 -11.38
N GLY A 278 8.36 1.75 -12.10
CA GLY A 278 7.14 2.00 -12.86
C GLY A 278 7.01 1.11 -14.10
N MET A 279 5.85 0.47 -14.27
CA MET A 279 5.53 -0.45 -15.38
C MET A 279 4.58 0.15 -16.43
N GLU A 280 4.31 1.45 -16.36
CA GLU A 280 3.54 2.14 -17.40
C GLU A 280 4.38 2.26 -18.68
N PRO A 281 3.88 1.81 -19.85
CA PRO A 281 4.65 1.90 -21.08
C PRO A 281 4.82 3.35 -21.55
N PRO A 282 5.92 3.66 -22.27
CA PRO A 282 6.17 4.99 -22.79
C PRO A 282 5.17 5.39 -23.88
N LYS A 283 5.11 6.69 -24.18
CA LYS A 283 4.20 7.25 -25.19
C LYS A 283 4.33 6.56 -26.56
N TRP A 284 5.55 6.29 -27.01
CA TRP A 284 5.78 5.65 -28.31
C TRP A 284 5.13 4.27 -28.42
N TRP A 285 5.11 3.50 -27.32
CA TRP A 285 4.53 2.16 -27.30
C TRP A 285 3.01 2.26 -27.47
N LYS A 286 2.38 3.23 -26.79
CA LYS A 286 0.93 3.49 -26.90
C LYS A 286 0.53 3.96 -28.30
N GLU A 287 1.37 4.77 -28.94
CA GLU A 287 1.16 5.21 -30.33
C GLU A 287 1.30 4.06 -31.32
N GLN A 288 2.19 3.10 -31.05
CA GLN A 288 2.37 1.90 -31.86
C GLN A 288 1.25 0.88 -31.65
N TYR A 289 0.71 0.78 -30.44
CA TYR A 289 -0.33 -0.17 -30.04
C TYR A 289 -1.58 0.55 -29.49
N PRO A 290 -2.28 1.37 -30.29
CA PRO A 290 -3.40 2.17 -29.81
C PRO A 290 -4.57 1.32 -29.30
N ASP A 291 -4.83 0.15 -29.90
CA ASP A 291 -5.89 -0.77 -29.49
C ASP A 291 -5.62 -1.47 -28.15
N HIS A 292 -4.40 -1.29 -27.60
CA HIS A 292 -3.96 -1.89 -26.34
C HIS A 292 -4.03 -0.90 -25.17
N VAL A 293 -4.40 0.36 -25.45
CA VAL A 293 -4.62 1.40 -24.44
C VAL A 293 -6.02 1.23 -23.86
N MET A 294 -6.16 1.41 -22.55
CA MET A 294 -7.42 1.24 -21.84
C MET A 294 -8.45 2.27 -22.33
N VAL A 295 -9.71 1.85 -22.48
CA VAL A 295 -10.83 2.74 -22.85
C VAL A 295 -11.85 2.77 -21.71
N TRP A 296 -12.37 3.95 -21.38
CA TRP A 296 -13.38 4.12 -20.34
C TRP A 296 -14.77 4.23 -20.95
N GLU A 297 -15.80 4.13 -20.12
CA GLU A 297 -17.18 4.39 -20.55
C GLU A 297 -17.39 5.79 -21.15
N ASP A 298 -16.56 6.77 -20.78
CA ASP A 298 -16.60 8.15 -21.29
C ASP A 298 -15.66 8.36 -22.49
N GLY A 299 -15.10 7.28 -23.03
CA GLY A 299 -14.26 7.26 -24.22
C GLY A 299 -12.77 6.99 -23.94
N PRO A 300 -11.95 7.00 -25.01
CA PRO A 300 -10.50 6.81 -24.90
C PRO A 300 -9.85 7.94 -24.10
N GLN A 301 -8.86 7.59 -23.28
CA GLN A 301 -8.05 8.55 -22.52
C GLN A 301 -6.57 8.36 -22.87
N PRO A 302 -5.71 9.39 -22.77
CA PRO A 302 -4.29 9.30 -23.15
C PRO A 302 -3.41 8.48 -22.19
N GLN A 303 -4.01 7.76 -21.24
CA GLN A 303 -3.36 7.18 -20.07
C GLN A 303 -3.85 5.75 -19.82
N GLY A 304 -2.97 4.90 -19.29
CA GLY A 304 -3.30 3.53 -18.91
C GLY A 304 -3.29 2.54 -20.07
N VAL A 305 -2.52 1.47 -19.92
CA VAL A 305 -2.58 0.30 -20.79
C VAL A 305 -3.62 -0.69 -20.29
N SER A 306 -4.20 -1.52 -21.15
CA SER A 306 -5.03 -2.64 -20.71
C SER A 306 -4.15 -3.77 -20.15
N VAL A 307 -4.35 -4.17 -18.88
CA VAL A 307 -3.69 -5.37 -18.32
C VAL A 307 -4.08 -6.67 -19.03
N ALA A 308 -5.24 -6.69 -19.71
CA ALA A 308 -5.67 -7.84 -20.50
C ALA A 308 -4.81 -8.02 -21.76
N SER A 309 -4.04 -7.00 -22.16
CA SER A 309 -3.15 -7.04 -23.31
C SER A 309 -1.97 -8.00 -23.09
N ALA A 310 -1.99 -9.15 -23.77
CA ALA A 310 -0.88 -10.10 -23.77
C ALA A 310 0.42 -9.49 -24.34
N GLN A 311 0.30 -8.57 -25.32
CA GLN A 311 1.46 -7.86 -25.87
C GLN A 311 2.09 -6.95 -24.83
N TYR A 312 1.31 -6.15 -24.11
CA TYR A 312 1.82 -5.32 -23.01
C TYR A 312 2.51 -6.18 -21.96
N ARG A 313 1.85 -7.25 -21.47
CA ARG A 313 2.42 -8.13 -20.43
C ARG A 313 3.75 -8.72 -20.86
N LYS A 314 3.85 -9.17 -22.11
CA LYS A 314 5.10 -9.69 -22.70
C LYS A 314 6.20 -8.63 -22.73
N ASP A 315 5.91 -7.45 -23.26
CA ASP A 315 6.91 -6.38 -23.41
C ASP A 315 7.33 -5.82 -22.04
N ALA A 316 6.38 -5.65 -21.13
CA ALA A 316 6.63 -5.22 -19.75
C ALA A 316 7.51 -6.23 -19.01
N ALA A 317 7.22 -7.53 -19.12
CA ALA A 317 8.04 -8.59 -18.53
C ALA A 317 9.46 -8.61 -19.12
N ALA A 318 9.60 -8.46 -20.43
CA ALA A 318 10.91 -8.42 -21.09
C ALA A 318 11.76 -7.21 -20.65
N THR A 319 11.15 -6.02 -20.60
CA THR A 319 11.79 -4.79 -20.11
C THR A 319 12.18 -4.93 -18.64
N LEU A 320 11.29 -5.43 -17.79
CA LEU A 320 11.57 -5.68 -16.38
C LEU A 320 12.71 -6.68 -16.18
N ALA A 321 12.73 -7.76 -16.94
CA ALA A 321 13.80 -8.75 -16.87
C ALA A 321 15.16 -8.16 -17.29
N ALA A 322 15.19 -7.28 -18.30
CA ALA A 322 16.41 -6.58 -18.70
C ALA A 322 16.91 -5.63 -17.61
N PHE A 323 16.00 -4.88 -16.99
CA PHE A 323 16.29 -3.99 -15.87
C PHE A 323 16.84 -4.75 -14.65
N VAL A 324 16.20 -5.87 -14.27
CA VAL A 324 16.66 -6.74 -13.18
C VAL A 324 18.08 -7.22 -13.45
N ARG A 325 18.36 -7.79 -14.63
CA ARG A 325 19.71 -8.26 -15.01
C ARG A 325 20.76 -7.15 -14.96
N HIS A 326 20.41 -5.93 -15.35
CA HIS A 326 21.32 -4.78 -15.26
C HIS A 326 21.66 -4.47 -13.81
N LEU A 327 20.66 -4.35 -12.93
CA LEU A 327 20.91 -4.06 -11.52
C LEU A 327 21.62 -5.20 -10.78
N GLU A 328 21.34 -6.46 -11.12
CA GLU A 328 22.09 -7.59 -10.56
C GLU A 328 23.57 -7.53 -10.96
N LYS A 329 23.86 -7.17 -12.21
CA LYS A 329 25.24 -7.03 -12.70
C LYS A 329 25.99 -5.88 -12.01
N GLU A 330 25.38 -4.70 -11.90
CA GLU A 330 26.04 -3.50 -11.38
C GLU A 330 26.02 -3.41 -9.84
N PHE A 331 24.94 -3.88 -9.21
CA PHE A 331 24.65 -3.65 -7.79
C PHE A 331 24.13 -4.89 -7.04
N GLY A 332 24.25 -6.11 -7.59
CA GLY A 332 23.61 -7.31 -7.02
C GLY A 332 23.94 -7.63 -5.56
N LYS A 333 25.03 -7.10 -4.99
CA LYS A 333 25.36 -7.23 -3.56
C LYS A 333 24.58 -6.29 -2.63
N ASN A 334 23.94 -5.28 -3.21
CA ASN A 334 23.20 -4.24 -2.51
C ASN A 334 21.72 -4.24 -2.90
N VAL A 335 21.25 -5.13 -3.78
CA VAL A 335 19.84 -5.22 -4.16
C VAL A 335 19.22 -6.42 -3.43
N ALA A 336 18.22 -6.15 -2.61
CA ALA A 336 17.46 -7.19 -1.91
C ALA A 336 16.31 -7.78 -2.75
N GLY A 337 15.77 -6.98 -3.66
CA GLY A 337 14.61 -7.38 -4.44
C GLY A 337 14.11 -6.29 -5.33
N TYR A 338 12.96 -6.55 -5.96
CA TYR A 338 12.34 -5.66 -6.91
C TYR A 338 10.86 -5.48 -6.58
N HIS A 339 10.39 -4.25 -6.70
CA HIS A 339 9.01 -3.88 -6.49
C HIS A 339 8.42 -3.23 -7.76
N PRO A 340 7.92 -4.04 -8.71
CA PRO A 340 7.25 -3.52 -9.90
C PRO A 340 5.90 -2.89 -9.55
N CYS A 341 5.69 -1.67 -10.01
CA CYS A 341 4.52 -0.85 -9.72
C CYS A 341 3.80 -0.46 -11.01
N GLY A 342 2.50 -0.70 -11.09
CA GLY A 342 1.72 -0.46 -12.30
C GLY A 342 0.38 0.19 -12.01
N HIS A 343 -0.25 0.69 -13.07
CA HIS A 343 -1.60 1.26 -13.05
C HIS A 343 -1.75 2.43 -12.07
N ASN A 344 -2.87 2.52 -11.33
CA ASN A 344 -3.15 3.67 -10.50
C ASN A 344 -2.19 3.70 -9.31
N THR A 345 -1.57 4.87 -9.06
CA THR A 345 -0.62 5.11 -7.95
C THR A 345 0.54 4.12 -7.82
N GLY A 346 0.71 3.21 -8.79
CA GLY A 346 1.71 2.12 -8.75
C GLY A 346 1.25 0.86 -8.01
N GLU A 347 -0.04 0.75 -7.67
CA GLU A 347 -0.57 -0.26 -6.74
C GLU A 347 -1.42 -1.36 -7.41
N TRP A 348 -1.38 -1.47 -8.74
CA TRP A 348 -2.05 -2.53 -9.51
C TRP A 348 -3.59 -2.58 -9.39
N PHE A 349 -4.24 -1.44 -9.17
CA PHE A 349 -5.69 -1.30 -9.39
C PHE A 349 -5.99 -0.42 -10.59
N TYR A 350 -7.16 -0.62 -11.21
CA TYR A 350 -7.56 0.15 -12.39
C TYR A 350 -7.58 1.66 -12.11
N ARG A 351 -7.16 2.46 -13.09
CA ARG A 351 -7.18 3.92 -12.98
C ARG A 351 -8.63 4.41 -12.88
N ARG A 352 -8.88 5.41 -12.02
CA ARG A 352 -10.22 5.98 -11.76
C ARG A 352 -11.18 5.06 -10.98
N THR A 353 -10.70 4.01 -10.31
CA THR A 353 -11.51 3.15 -9.41
C THR A 353 -12.31 3.91 -8.35
N TRP A 354 -11.80 5.06 -7.87
CA TRP A 354 -12.48 5.90 -6.89
C TRP A 354 -13.49 6.88 -7.50
N GLU A 355 -13.59 6.94 -8.82
CA GLU A 355 -14.62 7.70 -9.54
C GLU A 355 -15.81 6.80 -9.87
N ARG A 356 -16.95 7.40 -10.23
CA ARG A 356 -18.13 6.65 -10.67
C ARG A 356 -18.06 6.23 -12.14
N LYS A 357 -17.00 5.52 -12.54
CA LYS A 357 -16.65 5.28 -13.96
C LYS A 357 -16.09 3.89 -14.19
N TYR A 358 -16.74 3.09 -15.04
CA TYR A 358 -16.24 1.78 -15.44
C TYR A 358 -15.10 1.86 -16.45
N THR A 359 -14.19 0.90 -16.33
CA THR A 359 -12.92 0.89 -17.06
C THR A 359 -12.78 -0.33 -17.96
N ASP A 360 -11.95 -0.12 -18.97
CA ASP A 360 -11.46 -1.04 -19.98
C ASP A 360 -12.54 -1.63 -20.89
N TYR A 361 -12.89 -0.87 -21.93
CA TYR A 361 -13.69 -1.27 -23.09
C TYR A 361 -12.83 -1.28 -24.37
N SER A 362 -11.52 -1.47 -24.22
CA SER A 362 -10.59 -1.48 -25.36
C SER A 362 -10.83 -2.71 -26.26
N PRO A 363 -10.47 -2.65 -27.56
CA PRO A 363 -10.56 -3.80 -28.44
C PRO A 363 -9.82 -5.02 -27.88
N VAL A 364 -8.63 -4.82 -27.31
CA VAL A 364 -7.84 -5.93 -26.72
C VAL A 364 -8.52 -6.54 -25.50
N ALA A 365 -9.19 -5.76 -24.66
CA ALA A 365 -9.90 -6.27 -23.49
C ALA A 365 -11.12 -7.09 -23.90
N ARG A 366 -11.87 -6.66 -24.92
CA ARG A 366 -12.97 -7.44 -25.50
C ARG A 366 -12.47 -8.78 -26.04
N ASP A 367 -11.37 -8.78 -26.79
CA ASP A 367 -10.88 -10.01 -27.40
C ASP A 367 -10.33 -10.98 -26.34
N ALA A 368 -9.66 -10.46 -25.29
CA ALA A 368 -9.24 -11.23 -24.14
C ALA A 368 -10.42 -11.76 -23.31
N TRP A 369 -11.50 -10.99 -23.19
CA TRP A 369 -12.76 -11.40 -22.55
C TRP A 369 -13.40 -12.59 -23.27
N ARG A 370 -13.47 -12.55 -24.59
CA ARG A 370 -13.97 -13.69 -25.40
C ARG A 370 -13.15 -14.95 -25.18
N GLU A 371 -11.83 -14.80 -25.14
CA GLU A 371 -10.93 -15.92 -24.85
C GLU A 371 -11.09 -16.44 -23.42
N TRP A 372 -11.35 -15.56 -22.46
CA TRP A 372 -11.66 -15.96 -21.10
C TRP A 372 -12.95 -16.79 -21.06
N LEU A 373 -14.01 -16.37 -21.76
CA LEU A 373 -15.27 -17.14 -21.82
C LEU A 373 -15.07 -18.57 -22.34
N ARG A 374 -14.23 -18.74 -23.37
CA ARG A 374 -13.88 -20.08 -23.91
C ARG A 374 -13.18 -20.97 -22.88
N LYS A 375 -12.44 -20.39 -21.93
CA LYS A 375 -11.77 -21.14 -20.86
C LYS A 375 -12.71 -21.47 -19.71
N GLN A 376 -13.67 -20.59 -19.41
CA GLN A 376 -14.59 -20.78 -18.30
C GLN A 376 -15.71 -21.77 -18.62
N TYR A 377 -16.24 -21.72 -19.84
CA TYR A 377 -17.35 -22.55 -20.27
C TYR A 377 -16.87 -23.69 -21.17
N ARG A 378 -17.24 -24.93 -20.84
CA ARG A 378 -16.80 -26.13 -21.60
C ARG A 378 -17.41 -26.18 -23.00
N SER A 379 -18.55 -25.52 -23.20
CA SER A 379 -19.24 -25.43 -24.47
C SER A 379 -20.10 -24.16 -24.55
N GLU A 380 -20.48 -23.76 -25.76
CA GLU A 380 -21.44 -22.67 -25.98
C GLU A 380 -22.81 -22.97 -25.34
N ALA A 381 -23.20 -24.24 -25.24
CA ALA A 381 -24.43 -24.63 -24.54
C ALA A 381 -24.36 -24.31 -23.04
N ASP A 382 -23.20 -24.51 -22.41
CA ASP A 382 -23.00 -24.16 -21.00
C ASP A 382 -23.04 -22.64 -20.79
N LEU A 383 -22.44 -21.87 -21.71
CA LEU A 383 -22.50 -20.39 -21.69
C LEU A 383 -23.95 -19.90 -21.80
N ARG A 384 -24.71 -20.39 -22.80
CA ARG A 384 -26.13 -20.02 -23.01
C ARG A 384 -26.98 -20.39 -21.81
N ALA A 385 -26.75 -21.57 -21.21
CA ALA A 385 -27.45 -22.00 -20.01
C ALA A 385 -27.12 -21.11 -18.80
N ALA A 386 -25.86 -20.75 -18.60
CA ALA A 386 -25.42 -19.89 -17.51
C ALA A 386 -25.94 -18.46 -17.64
N TRP A 387 -25.93 -17.90 -18.85
CA TRP A 387 -26.39 -16.55 -19.14
C TRP A 387 -27.91 -16.46 -19.37
N ARG A 388 -28.57 -17.61 -19.52
CA ARG A 388 -29.99 -17.72 -19.90
C ARG A 388 -30.31 -16.94 -21.17
N ASP A 389 -29.39 -17.00 -22.14
CA ASP A 389 -29.51 -16.34 -23.43
C ASP A 389 -29.10 -17.32 -24.55
N GLU A 390 -30.07 -17.76 -25.34
CA GLU A 390 -29.88 -18.66 -26.47
C GLU A 390 -28.97 -18.10 -27.58
N LYS A 391 -28.78 -16.77 -27.60
CA LYS A 391 -27.90 -16.09 -28.56
C LYS A 391 -26.48 -15.89 -28.04
N ALA A 392 -26.21 -16.19 -26.77
CA ALA A 392 -24.87 -16.05 -26.22
C ALA A 392 -23.88 -16.91 -27.00
N SER A 393 -22.75 -16.30 -27.35
CA SER A 393 -21.63 -16.97 -27.99
C SER A 393 -20.31 -16.35 -27.57
N SER A 394 -19.30 -17.18 -27.25
CA SER A 394 -17.97 -16.67 -26.92
C SER A 394 -17.30 -15.92 -28.09
N ASP A 395 -17.70 -16.21 -29.33
CA ASP A 395 -17.11 -15.59 -30.54
C ASP A 395 -17.54 -14.14 -30.76
N ASN A 396 -18.75 -13.77 -30.30
CA ASN A 396 -19.32 -12.44 -30.53
C ASN A 396 -19.72 -11.71 -29.23
N ALA A 397 -19.46 -12.29 -28.05
CA ALA A 397 -19.74 -11.66 -26.78
C ALA A 397 -19.08 -10.29 -26.68
N GLU A 398 -19.83 -9.28 -26.25
CA GLU A 398 -19.33 -7.95 -25.93
C GLU A 398 -19.24 -7.79 -24.40
N PRO A 399 -18.32 -6.95 -23.88
CA PRO A 399 -18.37 -6.53 -22.50
C PRO A 399 -19.76 -5.95 -22.15
N PRO A 400 -20.30 -6.23 -20.95
CA PRO A 400 -21.53 -5.60 -20.50
C PRO A 400 -21.43 -4.08 -20.57
N THR A 401 -22.47 -3.42 -21.09
CA THR A 401 -22.43 -1.97 -21.34
C THR A 401 -22.37 -1.19 -20.02
N PRO A 402 -21.86 0.06 -20.03
CA PRO A 402 -21.90 0.92 -18.85
C PRO A 402 -23.30 1.03 -18.24
N ASP A 403 -24.34 1.21 -19.06
CA ASP A 403 -25.73 1.28 -18.58
C ASP A 403 -26.18 0.01 -17.86
N GLN A 404 -25.84 -1.18 -18.39
CA GLN A 404 -26.13 -2.45 -17.72
C GLN A 404 -25.40 -2.55 -16.37
N ARG A 405 -24.14 -2.10 -16.31
CA ARG A 405 -23.34 -2.14 -15.07
C ARG A 405 -23.77 -1.07 -14.07
N HIS A 406 -24.28 0.08 -14.50
CA HIS A 406 -24.84 1.12 -13.64
C HIS A 406 -26.25 0.79 -13.13
N ALA A 407 -26.98 -0.08 -13.83
CA ALA A 407 -28.27 -0.57 -13.36
C ALA A 407 -28.11 -1.37 -12.05
N ASN A 408 -29.13 -1.30 -11.20
CA ASN A 408 -29.16 -1.99 -9.90
C ASN A 408 -30.55 -2.61 -9.66
N PRO A 409 -31.05 -3.49 -10.55
CA PRO A 409 -32.42 -4.01 -10.46
C PRO A 409 -32.65 -4.87 -9.20
N GLY A 410 -31.59 -5.51 -8.67
CA GLY A 410 -31.60 -6.25 -7.41
C GLY A 410 -31.27 -5.42 -6.17
N GLY A 411 -31.24 -4.08 -6.30
CA GLY A 411 -30.80 -3.18 -5.23
C GLY A 411 -29.29 -3.24 -5.06
N ILE A 412 -28.81 -3.66 -3.89
CA ILE A 412 -27.38 -3.65 -3.58
C ILE A 412 -26.60 -4.89 -4.06
N LEU A 413 -27.31 -5.96 -4.45
CA LEU A 413 -26.73 -7.19 -4.97
C LEU A 413 -27.14 -7.37 -6.44
N ARG A 414 -26.28 -8.03 -7.22
CA ARG A 414 -26.55 -8.45 -8.60
C ARG A 414 -27.50 -9.64 -8.60
N LEU A 415 -28.48 -9.63 -9.49
CA LEU A 415 -29.44 -10.70 -9.69
C LEU A 415 -28.82 -11.87 -10.47
N PRO A 416 -28.70 -13.07 -9.88
CA PRO A 416 -28.09 -14.20 -10.57
C PRO A 416 -28.80 -14.65 -11.85
N GLU A 417 -30.10 -14.40 -11.97
CA GLU A 417 -30.89 -14.81 -13.13
C GLU A 417 -30.65 -13.95 -14.38
N THR A 418 -30.27 -12.69 -14.20
CA THR A 418 -30.22 -11.69 -15.29
C THR A 418 -28.90 -10.97 -15.43
N GLU A 419 -28.04 -10.98 -14.40
CA GLU A 419 -26.79 -10.21 -14.36
C GLU A 419 -25.53 -11.09 -14.37
N ARG A 420 -25.65 -12.37 -14.71
CA ARG A 420 -24.49 -13.29 -14.81
C ARG A 420 -23.37 -12.79 -15.74
N PRO A 421 -23.64 -12.19 -16.93
CA PRO A 421 -22.59 -11.64 -17.78
C PRO A 421 -21.78 -10.52 -17.09
N ILE A 422 -22.41 -9.71 -16.23
CA ILE A 422 -21.73 -8.67 -15.44
C ILE A 422 -20.79 -9.29 -14.43
N VAL A 423 -21.25 -10.32 -13.72
CA VAL A 423 -20.45 -11.03 -12.71
C VAL A 423 -19.25 -11.75 -13.33
N ASP A 424 -19.45 -12.38 -14.48
CA ASP A 424 -18.36 -13.01 -15.22
C ASP A 424 -17.35 -11.97 -15.72
N TYR A 425 -17.82 -10.82 -16.23
CA TYR A 425 -16.92 -9.74 -16.66
C TYR A 425 -16.13 -9.14 -15.48
N ASN A 426 -16.79 -8.95 -14.34
CA ASN A 426 -16.15 -8.54 -13.10
C ASN A 426 -15.01 -9.51 -12.72
N ARG A 427 -15.26 -10.82 -12.80
CA ARG A 427 -14.26 -11.87 -12.53
C ARG A 427 -13.09 -11.83 -13.52
N PHE A 428 -13.39 -11.71 -14.81
CA PHE A 428 -12.38 -11.54 -15.86
C PHE A 428 -11.45 -10.37 -15.55
N GLN A 429 -11.99 -9.21 -15.12
CA GLN A 429 -11.16 -8.05 -14.76
C GLN A 429 -10.25 -8.33 -13.55
N GLN A 430 -10.70 -9.10 -12.55
CA GLN A 430 -9.83 -9.48 -11.42
C GLN A 430 -8.70 -10.39 -11.89
N GLU A 431 -9.04 -11.42 -12.67
CA GLU A 431 -8.09 -12.41 -13.16
C GLU A 431 -7.06 -11.79 -14.11
N ALA A 432 -7.47 -10.86 -14.98
CA ALA A 432 -6.56 -10.15 -15.88
C ALA A 432 -5.51 -9.32 -15.12
N MET A 433 -5.91 -8.63 -14.05
CA MET A 433 -4.99 -7.90 -13.20
C MET A 433 -4.05 -8.83 -12.44
N ALA A 434 -4.60 -9.88 -11.80
CA ALA A 434 -3.82 -10.88 -11.08
C ALA A 434 -2.80 -11.58 -11.99
N ASP A 435 -3.19 -11.94 -13.22
CA ASP A 435 -2.30 -12.55 -14.21
C ASP A 435 -1.17 -11.61 -14.60
N CYS A 436 -1.45 -10.32 -14.79
CA CYS A 436 -0.40 -9.34 -15.05
C CYS A 436 0.62 -9.27 -13.90
N VAL A 437 0.15 -9.24 -12.65
CA VAL A 437 1.02 -9.25 -11.46
C VAL A 437 1.87 -10.54 -11.41
N VAL A 438 1.26 -11.70 -11.66
CA VAL A 438 1.96 -13.00 -11.65
C VAL A 438 3.00 -13.09 -12.77
N ASP A 439 2.69 -12.62 -13.97
CA ASP A 439 3.62 -12.63 -15.10
C ASP A 439 4.86 -11.74 -14.83
N LEU A 440 4.67 -10.58 -14.19
CA LEU A 440 5.77 -9.71 -13.80
C LEU A 440 6.58 -10.27 -12.64
N ALA A 441 5.93 -10.93 -11.67
CA ALA A 441 6.62 -11.62 -10.60
C ALA A 441 7.52 -12.74 -11.12
N ARG A 442 7.05 -13.50 -12.12
CA ARG A 442 7.85 -14.51 -12.82
C ARG A 442 9.07 -13.88 -13.51
N ALA A 443 8.89 -12.73 -14.17
CA ALA A 443 10.00 -12.02 -14.81
C ALA A 443 11.08 -11.60 -13.79
N VAL A 444 10.69 -11.12 -12.61
CA VAL A 444 11.63 -10.84 -11.51
C VAL A 444 12.33 -12.11 -11.06
N ARG A 445 11.57 -13.19 -10.83
CA ARG A 445 12.10 -14.46 -10.34
C ARG A 445 13.15 -15.05 -11.27
N GLU A 446 12.85 -15.12 -12.57
CA GLU A 446 13.74 -15.68 -13.59
C GLU A 446 14.98 -14.81 -13.79
N ALA A 447 14.81 -13.49 -13.90
CA ALA A 447 15.91 -12.57 -14.16
C ALA A 447 16.87 -12.41 -12.98
N SER A 448 16.41 -12.67 -11.76
CA SER A 448 17.21 -12.69 -10.53
C SER A 448 17.73 -14.08 -10.15
N GLU A 449 17.55 -15.08 -11.02
CA GLU A 449 17.96 -16.48 -10.80
C GLU A 449 17.42 -17.10 -9.50
N GLY A 450 16.29 -16.62 -9.00
CA GLY A 450 15.73 -17.12 -7.74
C GLY A 450 16.26 -16.49 -6.46
N HIS A 451 17.20 -15.56 -6.53
CA HIS A 451 17.92 -15.06 -5.34
C HIS A 451 17.32 -13.84 -4.67
N LYS A 452 16.37 -13.14 -5.31
CA LYS A 452 15.90 -11.82 -4.85
C LYS A 452 14.43 -11.81 -4.45
N LEU A 453 14.05 -10.86 -3.58
CA LEU A 453 12.65 -10.65 -3.21
C LEU A 453 11.85 -10.16 -4.41
N SER A 454 10.63 -10.69 -4.54
CA SER A 454 9.61 -10.23 -5.48
C SER A 454 8.44 -9.66 -4.68
N VAL A 455 8.21 -8.36 -4.82
CA VAL A 455 7.31 -7.56 -3.95
C VAL A 455 6.25 -6.87 -4.79
N PHE A 456 4.97 -6.95 -4.38
CA PHE A 456 3.85 -6.33 -5.11
C PHE A 456 2.78 -5.75 -4.17
N PHE A 457 2.28 -4.59 -4.53
CA PHE A 457 0.97 -4.12 -4.08
C PHE A 457 -0.14 -4.95 -4.73
N TYR A 458 -0.93 -5.67 -3.93
CA TYR A 458 -2.11 -6.37 -4.42
C TYR A 458 -3.04 -6.83 -3.29
N GLY A 459 -4.31 -7.10 -3.62
CA GLY A 459 -5.23 -7.82 -2.73
C GLY A 459 -5.89 -6.96 -1.66
N TYR A 460 -6.34 -5.75 -2.00
CA TYR A 460 -6.90 -4.81 -1.03
C TYR A 460 -8.39 -5.11 -0.78
N VAL A 461 -8.68 -6.37 -0.46
CA VAL A 461 -10.03 -6.95 -0.37
C VAL A 461 -10.93 -6.28 0.66
N PHE A 462 -10.35 -5.48 1.55
CA PHE A 462 -11.03 -4.72 2.57
C PHE A 462 -11.13 -3.22 2.21
N GLU A 463 -10.13 -2.64 1.53
CA GLU A 463 -10.11 -1.22 1.16
C GLU A 463 -11.11 -0.91 0.04
N PHE A 464 -11.12 -1.71 -1.03
CA PHE A 464 -11.99 -1.46 -2.19
C PHE A 464 -13.47 -1.75 -1.96
N THR A 465 -13.83 -2.26 -0.79
CA THR A 465 -15.23 -2.38 -0.35
C THR A 465 -15.92 -1.01 -0.23
N ALA A 466 -15.15 0.09 -0.16
CA ALA A 466 -15.66 1.46 -0.16
C ALA A 466 -15.76 2.11 -1.55
N ALA A 467 -15.38 1.42 -2.62
CA ALA A 467 -15.46 1.98 -3.98
C ALA A 467 -16.92 2.28 -4.38
N TYR A 468 -17.18 3.51 -4.84
CA TYR A 468 -18.55 4.00 -5.11
C TYR A 468 -19.27 3.25 -6.24
N THR A 469 -18.52 2.65 -7.18
CA THR A 469 -19.04 1.86 -8.29
C THR A 469 -19.07 0.36 -7.99
N GLY A 470 -18.97 0.01 -6.70
CA GLY A 470 -18.88 -1.35 -6.24
C GLY A 470 -17.44 -1.89 -6.27
N PRO A 471 -17.14 -2.90 -5.44
CA PRO A 471 -15.79 -3.40 -5.20
C PRO A 471 -15.10 -3.99 -6.44
N ALA A 472 -15.86 -4.65 -7.31
CA ALA A 472 -15.34 -5.37 -8.47
C ALA A 472 -14.61 -4.49 -9.50
N ILE A 473 -14.68 -3.16 -9.42
CA ILE A 473 -13.97 -2.27 -10.34
C ILE A 473 -12.45 -2.15 -10.04
N SER A 474 -11.99 -2.68 -8.91
CA SER A 474 -10.59 -2.53 -8.48
C SER A 474 -9.59 -3.39 -9.25
N GLY A 475 -9.95 -4.64 -9.55
CA GLY A 475 -9.00 -5.66 -10.02
C GLY A 475 -8.28 -6.41 -8.89
N HIS A 476 -8.67 -6.23 -7.62
CA HIS A 476 -7.96 -6.77 -6.44
C HIS A 476 -8.61 -8.01 -5.80
N TYR A 477 -9.72 -8.53 -6.33
CA TYR A 477 -10.40 -9.73 -5.82
C TYR A 477 -9.94 -11.02 -6.53
N GLY A 478 -8.64 -11.10 -6.81
CA GLY A 478 -7.93 -12.27 -7.31
C GLY A 478 -6.79 -12.69 -6.37
N LEU A 479 -6.87 -12.35 -5.09
CA LEU A 479 -5.80 -12.53 -4.11
C LEU A 479 -5.40 -13.99 -3.98
N ARG A 480 -6.34 -14.95 -3.89
CA ARG A 480 -5.98 -16.38 -3.88
C ARG A 480 -5.09 -16.78 -5.06
N ARG A 481 -5.36 -16.24 -6.26
CA ARG A 481 -4.56 -16.52 -7.45
C ARG A 481 -3.13 -16.01 -7.29
N VAL A 482 -2.97 -14.77 -6.81
CA VAL A 482 -1.66 -14.17 -6.51
C VAL A 482 -0.92 -14.91 -5.39
N LEU A 483 -1.63 -15.31 -4.33
CA LEU A 483 -1.07 -16.11 -3.22
C LEU A 483 -0.57 -17.49 -3.67
N SER A 484 -1.13 -18.04 -4.74
CA SER A 484 -0.71 -19.34 -5.28
C SER A 484 0.55 -19.26 -6.15
N SER A 485 1.01 -18.05 -6.49
CA SER A 485 2.24 -17.87 -7.27
C SER A 485 3.48 -18.16 -6.42
N PRO A 486 4.39 -19.06 -6.84
CA PRO A 486 5.67 -19.28 -6.16
C PRO A 486 6.67 -18.13 -6.38
N ASP A 487 6.37 -17.23 -7.32
CA ASP A 487 7.28 -16.19 -7.75
C ASP A 487 7.22 -14.92 -6.89
N ILE A 488 6.22 -14.83 -6.00
CA ILE A 488 5.97 -13.67 -5.11
C ILE A 488 6.36 -14.04 -3.67
N ASP A 489 7.21 -13.21 -3.06
CA ASP A 489 7.64 -13.36 -1.68
C ASP A 489 6.81 -12.48 -0.72
N ILE A 490 6.51 -11.25 -1.14
CA ILE A 490 5.90 -10.22 -0.29
C ILE A 490 4.71 -9.56 -1.02
N LEU A 491 3.61 -9.40 -0.30
CA LEU A 491 2.54 -8.46 -0.68
C LEU A 491 2.52 -7.28 0.28
N CYS A 492 2.17 -6.11 -0.22
CA CYS A 492 2.11 -4.89 0.58
C CYS A 492 0.89 -4.02 0.29
N SER A 493 0.62 -3.10 1.20
CA SER A 493 -0.30 -1.97 1.03
C SER A 493 0.04 -0.87 2.02
N PRO A 494 -0.50 0.35 1.83
CA PRO A 494 -0.58 1.34 2.89
C PRO A 494 -1.40 0.82 4.09
N ILE A 495 -1.29 1.53 5.21
CA ILE A 495 -2.29 1.47 6.28
C ILE A 495 -3.62 2.00 5.73
N SER A 496 -4.75 1.36 6.08
CA SER A 496 -6.05 1.84 5.64
C SER A 496 -6.22 3.33 5.93
N TYR A 497 -6.75 4.10 4.95
CA TYR A 497 -7.05 5.53 5.14
C TYR A 497 -8.28 5.76 6.03
N CYS A 498 -8.85 4.70 6.58
CA CYS A 498 -9.86 4.74 7.63
C CYS A 498 -9.26 4.24 8.94
N ASP A 499 -9.61 4.91 10.04
CA ASP A 499 -9.25 4.48 11.40
C ASP A 499 -7.74 4.39 11.65
N ARG A 500 -6.96 5.43 11.29
CA ARG A 500 -5.48 5.48 11.41
C ARG A 500 -4.87 6.57 12.30
N GLY A 501 -5.65 7.56 12.76
CA GLY A 501 -5.20 8.65 13.63
C GLY A 501 -4.97 8.27 15.11
N LEU A 502 -4.89 9.28 15.99
CA LEU A 502 -4.82 9.05 17.44
C LEU A 502 -6.12 8.43 17.96
N GLY A 503 -6.01 7.42 18.82
CA GLY A 503 -7.14 6.62 19.28
C GLY A 503 -7.74 5.71 18.22
N GLN A 504 -7.04 5.49 17.10
CA GLN A 504 -7.52 4.68 15.99
C GLN A 504 -6.60 3.48 15.70
N SER A 505 -7.11 2.46 15.01
CA SER A 505 -6.54 1.11 15.05
C SER A 505 -5.48 0.76 14.01
N ALA A 506 -5.30 1.55 12.94
CA ALA A 506 -4.49 1.21 11.76
C ALA A 506 -4.83 -0.17 11.15
N PRO A 507 -6.02 -0.34 10.54
CA PRO A 507 -6.42 -1.60 9.92
C PRO A 507 -5.62 -1.97 8.68
N ALA A 508 -5.31 -3.26 8.51
CA ALA A 508 -4.74 -3.76 7.26
C ALA A 508 -5.79 -3.72 6.13
N MET A 509 -5.35 -3.35 4.91
CA MET A 509 -6.22 -3.26 3.72
C MET A 509 -6.59 -4.64 3.12
N THR A 510 -6.03 -5.74 3.65
CA THR A 510 -6.17 -7.10 3.10
C THR A 510 -6.57 -8.14 4.14
N ALA A 511 -6.85 -9.37 3.69
CA ALA A 511 -6.90 -10.58 4.50
C ALA A 511 -5.47 -11.03 4.86
N ALA A 512 -4.83 -10.28 5.76
CA ALA A 512 -3.38 -10.35 5.94
C ALA A 512 -2.93 -11.71 6.49
N GLU A 513 -3.70 -12.34 7.35
CA GLU A 513 -3.39 -13.68 7.85
C GLU A 513 -3.49 -14.75 6.74
N SER A 514 -4.32 -14.55 5.71
CA SER A 514 -4.30 -15.40 4.51
C SER A 514 -3.02 -15.26 3.68
N VAL A 515 -2.44 -14.06 3.63
CA VAL A 515 -1.11 -13.84 3.02
C VAL A 515 -0.06 -14.65 3.78
N MET A 516 -0.06 -14.56 5.11
CA MET A 516 0.88 -15.29 5.97
C MET A 516 0.72 -16.81 5.84
N LEU A 517 -0.52 -17.32 5.83
CA LEU A 517 -0.83 -18.75 5.64
C LEU A 517 -0.37 -19.29 4.28
N ALA A 518 -0.24 -18.43 3.27
CA ALA A 518 0.30 -18.80 1.96
C ALA A 518 1.84 -18.84 1.92
N GLY A 519 2.51 -18.68 3.06
CA GLY A 519 3.97 -18.63 3.14
C GLY A 519 4.58 -17.32 2.63
N LYS A 520 3.76 -16.27 2.49
CA LYS A 520 4.17 -14.94 2.02
C LYS A 520 4.20 -13.96 3.16
N LEU A 521 5.07 -12.96 3.08
CA LEU A 521 5.12 -11.90 4.08
C LEU A 521 4.17 -10.76 3.69
N TRP A 522 3.46 -10.23 4.69
CA TRP A 522 2.75 -8.97 4.56
C TRP A 522 3.66 -7.82 4.99
N LEU A 523 3.88 -6.85 4.10
CA LEU A 523 4.68 -5.65 4.34
C LEU A 523 3.77 -4.43 4.41
N TYR A 524 3.80 -3.73 5.53
CA TYR A 524 2.93 -2.61 5.80
C TYR A 524 3.62 -1.30 5.45
N GLU A 525 3.16 -0.61 4.39
CA GLU A 525 3.60 0.75 4.02
C GLU A 525 3.03 1.73 5.05
N ASP A 526 3.83 2.07 6.05
CA ASP A 526 3.49 3.02 7.11
C ASP A 526 3.76 4.44 6.61
N ASP A 527 2.78 4.95 5.86
CA ASP A 527 2.68 6.33 5.38
C ASP A 527 1.98 7.24 6.41
N THR A 528 2.14 6.98 7.70
CA THR A 528 1.59 7.83 8.76
C THR A 528 2.27 9.20 8.75
N ALA A 529 1.49 10.24 8.47
CA ALA A 529 1.96 11.62 8.47
C ALA A 529 2.47 12.01 9.88
N THR A 530 3.75 12.37 9.95
CA THR A 530 4.38 12.85 11.18
C THR A 530 4.20 14.36 11.33
N TYR A 531 4.59 14.92 12.47
CA TYR A 531 4.58 16.37 12.70
C TYR A 531 5.52 17.15 11.77
N LEU A 532 6.44 16.48 11.07
CA LEU A 532 7.29 17.08 10.04
C LEU A 532 6.65 17.04 8.65
N SER A 533 5.63 16.22 8.46
CA SER A 533 5.00 16.03 7.16
C SER A 533 4.38 17.32 6.65
N SER A 534 4.66 17.65 5.38
CA SER A 534 4.11 18.80 4.67
C SER A 534 3.28 18.37 3.45
N GLY A 535 2.41 19.26 2.97
CA GLY A 535 1.50 18.98 1.86
C GLY A 535 0.23 18.22 2.24
N ASN A 536 -0.56 17.87 1.22
CA ASN A 536 -1.87 17.22 1.34
C ASN A 536 -1.82 15.81 0.73
N PHE A 537 -0.82 15.02 1.12
CA PHE A 537 -0.73 13.62 0.71
C PHE A 537 -1.84 12.79 1.40
N PRO A 538 -2.20 11.61 0.87
CA PRO A 538 -3.10 10.68 1.57
C PRO A 538 -2.70 10.50 3.05
N GLY A 539 -3.69 10.47 3.96
CA GLY A 539 -3.47 10.39 5.40
C GLY A 539 -3.09 11.71 6.10
N HIS A 540 -2.95 12.84 5.38
CA HIS A 540 -2.62 14.13 5.98
C HIS A 540 -3.68 14.64 6.98
N THR A 541 -4.92 14.17 6.89
CA THR A 541 -6.02 14.58 7.79
C THR A 541 -5.83 14.06 9.21
N GLU A 542 -5.02 13.02 9.39
CA GLU A 542 -4.71 12.40 10.68
C GLU A 542 -3.33 12.82 11.22
N ARG A 543 -2.65 13.76 10.53
CA ARG A 543 -1.37 14.34 10.98
C ARG A 543 -1.54 14.99 12.35
N VAL A 544 -0.52 14.83 13.18
CA VAL A 544 -0.43 15.42 14.52
C VAL A 544 0.73 16.40 14.60
N ASP A 545 0.65 17.39 15.49
CA ASP A 545 1.59 18.52 15.52
C ASP A 545 2.80 18.31 16.46
N THR A 546 2.94 17.14 17.07
CA THR A 546 3.99 16.84 18.05
C THR A 546 4.72 15.54 17.73
N PHE A 547 5.98 15.48 18.15
CA PHE A 547 6.78 14.25 18.09
C PHE A 547 6.11 13.11 18.86
N GLU A 548 5.61 13.38 20.07
CA GLU A 548 4.99 12.40 20.94
C GLU A 548 3.75 11.77 20.29
N GLY A 549 2.89 12.59 19.68
CA GLY A 549 1.73 12.10 18.92
C GLY A 549 2.14 11.22 17.74
N SER A 550 3.11 11.67 16.94
CA SER A 550 3.58 10.89 15.77
C SER A 550 4.20 9.57 16.22
N ASN A 551 5.06 9.61 17.24
CA ASN A 551 5.74 8.44 17.76
C ASN A 551 4.73 7.44 18.36
N ASN A 552 3.69 7.90 19.05
CA ASN A 552 2.62 7.03 19.55
C ASN A 552 1.87 6.30 18.42
N GLN A 553 1.54 6.97 17.31
CA GLN A 553 0.90 6.33 16.15
C GLN A 553 1.83 5.30 15.51
N LEU A 554 3.11 5.64 15.31
CA LEU A 554 4.12 4.74 14.74
C LEU A 554 4.37 3.52 15.65
N LEU A 555 4.42 3.72 16.97
CA LEU A 555 4.55 2.63 17.94
C LEU A 555 3.32 1.71 17.92
N ARG A 556 2.11 2.25 17.70
CA ARG A 556 0.90 1.44 17.56
C ARG A 556 1.01 0.56 16.32
N ASN A 557 1.39 1.14 15.18
CA ASN A 557 1.56 0.42 13.90
C ASN A 557 2.52 -0.75 14.05
N VAL A 558 3.72 -0.45 14.53
CA VAL A 558 4.75 -1.45 14.77
C VAL A 558 4.33 -2.50 15.79
N GLY A 559 3.63 -2.10 16.85
CA GLY A 559 3.13 -3.04 17.85
C GLY A 559 2.12 -4.03 17.26
N GLN A 560 1.20 -3.56 16.43
CA GLN A 560 0.27 -4.41 15.70
C GLN A 560 1.01 -5.36 14.74
N GLU A 561 1.94 -4.82 13.95
CA GLU A 561 2.75 -5.60 13.01
C GLU A 561 3.51 -6.71 13.73
N ALA A 562 4.14 -6.40 14.87
CA ALA A 562 4.84 -7.36 15.70
C ALA A 562 3.93 -8.47 16.24
N CYS A 563 2.71 -8.14 16.71
CA CYS A 563 1.73 -9.14 17.14
C CYS A 563 1.34 -10.08 15.99
N ARG A 564 1.25 -9.57 14.76
CA ARG A 564 0.76 -10.29 13.58
C ARG A 564 1.86 -10.86 12.68
N ASN A 565 3.13 -10.70 13.08
CA ASN A 565 4.34 -11.06 12.35
C ASN A 565 4.52 -10.35 10.99
N PHE A 566 4.02 -9.12 10.84
CA PHE A 566 4.20 -8.33 9.62
C PHE A 566 5.56 -7.66 9.58
N ALA A 567 5.96 -7.24 8.37
CA ALA A 567 7.06 -6.33 8.16
C ALA A 567 6.58 -4.87 8.10
N THR A 568 7.48 -3.96 8.44
CA THR A 568 7.27 -2.52 8.51
C THR A 568 8.01 -1.82 7.41
N TRP A 569 7.34 -0.85 6.81
CA TRP A 569 7.91 0.00 5.78
C TRP A 569 7.58 1.46 6.07
N TRP A 570 8.45 2.14 6.83
CA TRP A 570 8.27 3.55 7.16
C TRP A 570 8.47 4.42 5.92
N MET A 571 7.43 5.16 5.54
CA MET A 571 7.37 5.83 4.24
C MET A 571 7.29 7.35 4.38
N ASP A 572 8.32 8.05 3.90
CA ASP A 572 8.25 9.48 3.58
C ASP A 572 7.56 9.65 2.22
N LEU A 573 6.23 9.53 2.20
CA LEU A 573 5.42 9.55 0.97
C LEU A 573 5.60 10.85 0.16
N GLY A 574 5.79 11.97 0.87
CA GLY A 574 6.02 13.28 0.23
C GLY A 574 7.45 13.49 -0.25
N GLY A 575 8.41 12.69 0.25
CA GLY A 575 9.84 12.96 0.10
C GLY A 575 10.23 14.31 0.71
N THR A 576 9.57 14.71 1.80
CA THR A 576 9.74 16.02 2.45
C THR A 576 10.37 15.94 3.83
N GLY A 577 10.86 14.77 4.24
CA GLY A 577 11.61 14.61 5.49
C GLY A 577 10.75 14.15 6.67
N TRP A 578 9.73 13.32 6.44
CA TRP A 578 8.79 12.90 7.49
C TRP A 578 9.47 12.22 8.67
N PHE A 579 10.61 11.57 8.42
CA PHE A 579 11.45 10.91 9.44
C PHE A 579 12.78 11.63 9.64
N ASN A 580 12.92 12.90 9.22
CA ASN A 580 14.17 13.66 9.34
C ASN A 580 14.35 14.30 10.74
N ASP A 581 13.96 13.57 11.79
CA ASP A 581 14.31 13.85 13.19
C ASP A 581 14.88 12.57 13.81
N ARG A 582 16.08 12.70 14.40
CA ARG A 582 16.82 11.61 15.02
C ARG A 582 16.01 10.87 16.09
N ARG A 583 15.09 11.53 16.79
CA ARG A 583 14.26 10.94 17.85
C ARG A 583 13.35 9.81 17.34
N PHE A 584 12.91 9.87 16.08
CA PHE A 584 12.17 8.75 15.46
C PHE A 584 13.06 7.51 15.35
N TRP A 585 14.28 7.69 14.86
CA TRP A 585 15.24 6.60 14.66
C TRP A 585 15.78 6.03 15.96
N ASP A 586 15.90 6.85 17.01
CA ASP A 586 16.21 6.36 18.36
C ASP A 586 15.06 5.51 18.90
N SER A 587 13.80 5.89 18.64
CA SER A 587 12.62 5.07 18.97
C SER A 587 12.59 3.76 18.17
N MET A 588 12.93 3.80 16.87
CA MET A 588 13.02 2.61 16.03
C MET A 588 14.13 1.65 16.48
N ARG A 589 15.28 2.18 16.94
CA ARG A 589 16.35 1.36 17.54
C ARG A 589 15.87 0.64 18.79
N ALA A 590 15.07 1.29 19.64
CA ALA A 590 14.53 0.68 20.86
C ALA A 590 13.61 -0.53 20.59
N LEU A 591 13.06 -0.65 19.37
CA LEU A 591 12.30 -1.82 18.94
C LEU A 591 13.15 -3.09 18.86
N GLU A 592 14.48 -3.00 18.98
CA GLU A 592 15.35 -4.17 19.04
C GLU A 592 14.95 -5.16 20.14
N ALA A 593 14.47 -4.67 21.29
CA ALA A 593 13.98 -5.49 22.39
C ALA A 593 12.67 -6.23 22.06
N LEU A 594 11.86 -5.68 21.15
CA LEU A 594 10.65 -6.32 20.63
C LEU A 594 11.00 -7.35 19.55
N ASP A 595 11.92 -6.99 18.66
CA ASP A 595 12.16 -7.74 17.43
C ASP A 595 13.08 -8.97 17.61
N GLU A 596 14.07 -8.94 18.52
CA GLU A 596 14.98 -10.08 18.74
C GLU A 596 14.23 -11.38 19.04
N PRO A 597 13.27 -11.40 20.00
CA PRO A 597 12.54 -12.62 20.31
C PRO A 597 11.69 -13.13 19.13
N LEU A 598 11.10 -12.21 18.34
CA LEU A 598 10.26 -12.55 17.20
C LEU A 598 11.06 -13.20 16.05
N VAL A 599 12.31 -12.79 15.87
CA VAL A 599 13.22 -13.37 14.87
C VAL A 599 13.87 -14.66 15.38
N SER A 600 14.32 -14.70 16.64
CA SER A 600 15.05 -15.85 17.18
C SER A 600 14.11 -17.03 17.47
N LYS A 601 12.89 -16.76 17.91
CA LYS A 601 11.84 -17.74 18.24
C LYS A 601 10.48 -17.31 17.67
N PRO A 602 10.30 -17.33 16.34
CA PRO A 602 9.06 -16.92 15.72
C PRO A 602 7.89 -17.80 16.19
N GLN A 603 6.77 -17.15 16.46
CA GLN A 603 5.52 -17.77 16.87
C GLN A 603 4.39 -17.31 15.95
N ALA A 604 3.71 -18.27 15.32
CA ALA A 604 2.55 -18.00 14.48
C ALA A 604 1.46 -17.23 15.24
N PHE A 605 0.86 -16.27 14.56
CA PHE A 605 -0.28 -15.52 15.08
C PHE A 605 -1.55 -16.35 14.89
N LEU A 606 -2.07 -16.89 16.00
CA LEU A 606 -3.23 -17.79 16.01
C LEU A 606 -4.36 -17.19 16.86
N PRO A 607 -5.01 -16.11 16.40
CA PRO A 607 -6.03 -15.41 17.18
C PRO A 607 -7.30 -16.25 17.35
N PRO A 608 -8.03 -16.10 18.47
CA PRO A 608 -9.26 -16.84 18.73
C PRO A 608 -10.47 -16.37 17.92
N VAL A 609 -10.39 -15.19 17.29
CA VAL A 609 -11.44 -14.61 16.44
C VAL A 609 -10.94 -14.49 14.99
N ALA A 610 -11.72 -14.96 14.02
CA ALA A 610 -11.45 -14.82 12.60
C ALA A 610 -12.49 -13.87 11.96
N ALA A 611 -12.04 -12.75 11.43
CA ALA A 611 -12.80 -11.90 10.51
C ALA A 611 -12.63 -12.46 9.09
N VAL A 612 -13.71 -12.94 8.48
CA VAL A 612 -13.67 -13.70 7.23
C VAL A 612 -14.31 -12.90 6.11
N VAL A 613 -13.55 -12.67 5.03
CA VAL A 613 -13.99 -12.01 3.80
C VAL A 613 -13.96 -12.98 2.63
N ASP A 614 -14.91 -12.86 1.71
CA ASP A 614 -15.02 -13.68 0.51
C ASP A 614 -14.84 -12.84 -0.76
N GLU A 615 -13.87 -13.20 -1.59
CA GLU A 615 -13.61 -12.50 -2.85
C GLU A 615 -14.72 -12.75 -3.89
N ASP A 616 -15.28 -13.96 -3.87
CA ASP A 616 -16.27 -14.38 -4.85
C ASP A 616 -17.57 -13.57 -4.74
N SER A 617 -18.05 -13.40 -3.51
CA SER A 617 -19.20 -12.58 -3.18
C SER A 617 -19.05 -11.13 -3.63
N MET A 618 -17.82 -10.61 -3.75
CA MET A 618 -17.58 -9.23 -4.20
C MET A 618 -17.86 -9.03 -5.69
N MET A 619 -17.87 -10.10 -6.49
CA MET A 619 -18.25 -10.05 -7.91
C MET A 619 -19.75 -9.81 -8.11
N TRP A 620 -20.54 -10.10 -7.07
CA TRP A 620 -22.00 -9.99 -7.03
C TRP A 620 -22.51 -8.70 -6.42
N VAL A 621 -21.62 -7.78 -6.05
CA VAL A 621 -22.01 -6.50 -5.46
C VAL A 621 -22.37 -5.54 -6.58
N ALA A 622 -23.55 -4.93 -6.49
CA ALA A 622 -23.99 -3.92 -7.45
C ALA A 622 -23.33 -2.56 -7.15
N GLU A 623 -23.44 -1.58 -8.06
CA GLU A 623 -22.82 -0.26 -7.86
C GLU A 623 -23.24 0.36 -6.52
N SER A 624 -24.54 0.28 -6.19
CA SER A 624 -25.04 0.83 -4.92
C SER A 624 -24.64 0.04 -3.67
N GLY A 625 -23.98 -1.11 -3.85
CA GLY A 625 -23.62 -2.04 -2.78
C GLY A 625 -22.58 -1.53 -1.79
N PHE A 626 -21.85 -0.45 -2.14
CA PHE A 626 -20.98 0.26 -1.18
C PHE A 626 -21.73 0.70 0.09
N ARG A 627 -23.06 0.89 0.02
CA ARG A 627 -23.92 1.20 1.17
C ARG A 627 -23.91 0.12 2.26
N VAL A 628 -23.54 -1.12 1.89
CA VAL A 628 -23.37 -2.25 2.81
C VAL A 628 -21.90 -2.61 2.98
N THR A 629 -21.15 -2.72 1.89
CA THR A 629 -19.75 -3.17 1.97
C THR A 629 -18.86 -2.16 2.70
N ARG A 630 -19.13 -0.85 2.61
CA ARG A 630 -18.38 0.17 3.36
C ARG A 630 -18.56 0.05 4.88
N PRO A 631 -19.76 0.21 5.47
CA PRO A 631 -19.88 0.15 6.93
C PRO A 631 -19.48 -1.22 7.50
N LEU A 632 -19.78 -2.32 6.79
CA LEU A 632 -19.56 -3.66 7.30
C LEU A 632 -18.11 -4.17 7.12
N LEU A 633 -17.47 -3.89 5.98
CA LEU A 633 -16.11 -4.39 5.68
C LEU A 633 -15.06 -3.29 5.72
N TYR A 634 -15.35 -2.08 5.20
CA TYR A 634 -14.42 -0.96 5.22
C TYR A 634 -14.19 -0.45 6.64
N GLU A 635 -15.25 0.08 7.24
CA GLU A 635 -15.24 0.75 8.55
C GLU A 635 -15.27 -0.29 9.69
N GLY A 636 -15.93 -1.43 9.45
CA GLY A 636 -16.07 -2.52 10.41
C GLY A 636 -14.75 -3.14 10.91
N ARG A 637 -13.61 -2.95 10.22
CA ARG A 637 -12.31 -3.45 10.71
C ARG A 637 -11.92 -2.87 12.06
N GLY A 638 -12.19 -1.57 12.27
CA GLY A 638 -11.86 -0.90 13.53
C GLY A 638 -12.61 -1.47 14.74
N VAL A 639 -13.77 -2.10 14.51
CA VAL A 639 -14.57 -2.74 15.56
C VAL A 639 -13.82 -3.91 16.21
N PHE A 640 -13.11 -4.71 15.42
CA PHE A 640 -12.39 -5.88 15.91
C PHE A 640 -11.25 -5.50 16.85
N ALA A 641 -10.50 -4.44 16.50
CA ALA A 641 -9.40 -3.95 17.32
C ALA A 641 -9.84 -3.39 18.67
N ARG A 642 -11.13 -3.04 18.83
CA ARG A 642 -11.72 -2.51 20.07
C ARG A 642 -12.51 -3.53 20.89
N ALA A 643 -12.60 -4.78 20.40
CA ALA A 643 -13.37 -5.83 21.07
C ALA A 643 -12.68 -6.35 22.36
N GLY A 644 -11.42 -6.00 22.60
CA GLY A 644 -10.64 -6.48 23.75
C GLY A 644 -10.17 -7.93 23.61
N VAL A 645 -10.27 -8.52 22.41
CA VAL A 645 -9.82 -9.87 22.07
C VAL A 645 -8.99 -9.85 20.78
N PRO A 646 -7.93 -10.66 20.66
CA PRO A 646 -7.15 -10.74 19.43
C PRO A 646 -7.97 -11.31 18.27
N PHE A 647 -7.73 -10.82 17.07
CA PHE A 647 -8.42 -11.25 15.85
C PHE A 647 -7.45 -11.33 14.65
N GLY A 648 -7.81 -12.11 13.65
CA GLY A 648 -7.13 -12.16 12.34
C GLY A 648 -8.12 -11.99 11.19
N GLN A 649 -7.62 -11.64 10.02
CA GLN A 649 -8.36 -11.37 8.79
C GLN A 649 -8.04 -12.44 7.74
N TYR A 650 -9.06 -13.20 7.33
CA TYR A 650 -8.90 -14.39 6.50
C TYR A 650 -9.83 -14.37 5.28
N LEU A 651 -9.39 -15.02 4.21
CA LEU A 651 -10.22 -15.40 3.07
C LEU A 651 -11.13 -16.56 3.45
N LEU A 652 -12.36 -16.56 2.93
CA LEU A 652 -13.36 -17.61 3.15
C LEU A 652 -12.85 -19.00 2.74
N ASP A 653 -12.04 -19.07 1.68
CA ASP A 653 -11.50 -20.33 1.16
C ASP A 653 -10.36 -20.92 2.02
N ASP A 654 -9.74 -20.15 2.91
CA ASP A 654 -8.88 -20.69 3.96
C ASP A 654 -9.71 -21.42 5.01
N VAL A 655 -10.85 -20.86 5.40
CA VAL A 655 -11.78 -21.50 6.33
C VAL A 655 -12.37 -22.77 5.72
N ALA A 656 -12.88 -22.69 4.48
CA ALA A 656 -13.39 -23.87 3.77
C ALA A 656 -12.31 -24.93 3.52
N GLY A 657 -11.04 -24.51 3.42
CA GLY A 657 -9.88 -25.39 3.31
C GLY A 657 -9.37 -25.96 4.65
N GLY A 658 -9.96 -25.60 5.78
CA GLY A 658 -9.54 -26.08 7.11
C GLY A 658 -8.24 -25.46 7.64
N ARG A 659 -7.83 -24.29 7.12
CA ARG A 659 -6.57 -23.62 7.46
C ARG A 659 -6.68 -22.66 8.66
N VAL A 660 -7.88 -22.51 9.24
CA VAL A 660 -8.19 -21.54 10.32
C VAL A 660 -8.86 -22.26 11.52
N ASP A 661 -8.47 -23.50 11.81
CA ASP A 661 -9.11 -24.39 12.79
C ASP A 661 -8.99 -23.93 14.27
N ARG A 662 -7.97 -23.11 14.56
CA ARG A 662 -7.70 -22.56 15.90
C ARG A 662 -8.69 -21.51 16.36
N ALA A 663 -9.37 -20.81 15.45
CA ALA A 663 -10.37 -19.82 15.83
C ALA A 663 -11.56 -20.48 16.55
N GLY A 664 -12.05 -19.83 17.60
CA GLY A 664 -13.27 -20.21 18.33
C GLY A 664 -14.51 -19.49 17.80
N VAL A 665 -14.31 -18.30 17.23
CA VAL A 665 -15.34 -17.44 16.66
C VAL A 665 -14.97 -17.09 15.22
N PHE A 666 -15.90 -17.32 14.30
CA PHE A 666 -15.80 -16.94 12.90
C PHE A 666 -16.83 -15.86 12.59
N VAL A 667 -16.40 -14.71 12.08
CA VAL A 667 -17.26 -13.62 11.64
C VAL A 667 -17.20 -13.53 10.13
N PHE A 668 -18.19 -14.13 9.46
CA PHE A 668 -18.34 -14.11 8.01
C PHE A 668 -19.00 -12.81 7.57
N LEU A 669 -18.16 -11.86 7.15
CA LEU A 669 -18.58 -10.50 6.82
C LEU A 669 -19.41 -10.44 5.53
N ASN A 670 -19.09 -11.28 4.55
CA ASN A 670 -19.74 -11.24 3.24
C ASN A 670 -19.88 -12.60 2.55
N ALA A 671 -20.13 -13.69 3.29
CA ALA A 671 -20.36 -15.03 2.72
C ALA A 671 -21.72 -15.11 2.00
N TRP A 672 -21.95 -14.28 0.98
CA TRP A 672 -23.25 -14.05 0.34
C TRP A 672 -23.49 -14.98 -0.85
N HIS A 673 -22.45 -15.23 -1.65
CA HIS A 673 -22.44 -16.24 -2.69
C HIS A 673 -21.65 -17.46 -2.23
N VAL A 674 -22.38 -18.46 -1.72
CA VAL A 674 -21.80 -19.71 -1.20
C VAL A 674 -22.52 -20.88 -1.85
N ASP A 675 -21.81 -21.62 -2.70
CA ASP A 675 -22.35 -22.82 -3.34
C ASP A 675 -22.51 -23.99 -2.34
N ALA A 676 -23.14 -25.07 -2.79
CA ALA A 676 -23.43 -26.22 -1.92
C ALA A 676 -22.16 -26.88 -1.35
N ALA A 677 -21.10 -26.98 -2.16
CA ALA A 677 -19.86 -27.63 -1.76
C ALA A 677 -19.09 -26.80 -0.71
N THR A 678 -19.01 -25.49 -0.93
CA THR A 678 -18.38 -24.53 -0.02
C THR A 678 -19.17 -24.45 1.28
N ARG A 679 -20.52 -24.40 1.21
CA ARG A 679 -21.38 -24.45 2.40
C ARG A 679 -21.08 -25.68 3.26
N GLN A 680 -21.02 -26.87 2.65
CA GLN A 680 -20.71 -28.10 3.37
C GLN A 680 -19.36 -28.00 4.08
N LYS A 681 -18.32 -27.55 3.37
CA LYS A 681 -16.98 -27.37 3.93
C LYS A 681 -16.97 -26.37 5.08
N LEU A 682 -17.59 -25.21 4.93
CA LEU A 682 -17.67 -24.21 5.99
C LEU A 682 -18.31 -24.79 7.25
N LEU A 683 -19.46 -25.47 7.13
CA LEU A 683 -20.15 -26.09 8.26
C LEU A 683 -19.33 -27.21 8.91
N GLU A 684 -18.59 -27.98 8.12
CA GLU A 684 -17.69 -29.02 8.62
C GLU A 684 -16.52 -28.42 9.41
N GLN A 685 -15.79 -27.47 8.81
CA GLN A 685 -14.59 -26.87 9.39
C GLN A 685 -14.90 -25.99 10.61
N THR A 686 -16.11 -25.44 10.70
CA THR A 686 -16.56 -24.61 11.82
C THR A 686 -17.52 -25.34 12.78
N ARG A 687 -17.55 -26.68 12.72
CA ARG A 687 -18.35 -27.50 13.64
C ARG A 687 -17.96 -27.23 15.10
N ASN A 688 -18.95 -27.08 15.98
CA ASN A 688 -18.77 -26.76 17.40
C ASN A 688 -18.12 -25.39 17.69
N LYS A 689 -18.08 -24.50 16.71
CA LYS A 689 -17.57 -23.13 16.85
C LYS A 689 -18.73 -22.14 16.84
N LEU A 690 -18.46 -20.90 17.24
CA LEU A 690 -19.43 -19.80 17.10
C LEU A 690 -19.25 -19.17 15.71
N ARG A 691 -20.34 -19.05 14.95
CA ARG A 691 -20.33 -18.52 13.58
C ARG A 691 -21.28 -17.33 13.51
N VAL A 692 -20.74 -16.16 13.16
CA VAL A 692 -21.49 -14.92 12.95
C VAL A 692 -21.62 -14.72 11.45
N TRP A 693 -22.86 -14.60 10.98
CA TRP A 693 -23.21 -14.46 9.58
C TRP A 693 -23.80 -13.07 9.34
N CYS A 694 -23.10 -12.25 8.56
CA CYS A 694 -23.47 -10.86 8.35
C CYS A 694 -24.30 -10.64 7.07
N TYR A 695 -25.38 -9.88 7.23
CA TYR A 695 -26.26 -9.34 6.20
C TYR A 695 -27.03 -10.38 5.35
N ALA A 696 -26.43 -10.98 4.32
CA ALA A 696 -27.12 -11.83 3.33
C ALA A 696 -26.45 -13.20 3.13
N PRO A 697 -26.13 -13.95 4.20
CA PRO A 697 -25.31 -15.16 4.13
C PRO A 697 -25.95 -16.27 3.28
N GLY A 698 -25.30 -16.69 2.19
CA GLY A 698 -25.76 -17.75 1.29
C GLY A 698 -26.91 -17.37 0.37
N PHE A 699 -27.34 -16.10 0.36
CA PHE A 699 -28.50 -15.63 -0.40
C PHE A 699 -28.37 -15.79 -1.93
N LEU A 700 -27.14 -15.81 -2.45
CA LEU A 700 -26.87 -15.89 -3.89
C LEU A 700 -26.51 -17.31 -4.38
N GLY A 701 -26.53 -18.32 -3.49
CA GLY A 701 -25.89 -19.63 -3.72
C GLY A 701 -26.53 -20.55 -4.77
N SER A 702 -27.80 -20.35 -5.14
CA SER A 702 -28.52 -21.22 -6.10
C SER A 702 -28.76 -20.62 -7.49
N GLY A 703 -28.18 -19.45 -7.77
CA GLY A 703 -28.45 -18.74 -9.03
C GLY A 703 -29.86 -18.13 -9.11
N ARG A 704 -30.48 -17.90 -7.94
CA ARG A 704 -31.72 -17.16 -7.72
C ARG A 704 -31.82 -16.67 -6.28
N ASP A 705 -32.92 -15.99 -5.92
CA ASP A 705 -33.31 -15.70 -4.54
C ASP A 705 -33.27 -16.98 -3.65
N ASP A 706 -32.21 -17.16 -2.86
CA ASP A 706 -31.92 -18.42 -2.18
C ASP A 706 -32.10 -18.38 -0.65
N LEU A 707 -33.30 -18.09 -0.17
CA LEU A 707 -33.63 -18.14 1.26
C LEU A 707 -33.38 -19.54 1.86
N GLU A 708 -33.53 -20.59 1.07
CA GLU A 708 -33.23 -21.96 1.49
C GLU A 708 -31.72 -22.18 1.66
N GLY A 709 -30.89 -21.63 0.77
CA GLY A 709 -29.43 -21.57 0.91
C GLY A 709 -29.00 -20.85 2.19
N MET A 710 -29.65 -19.72 2.50
CA MET A 710 -29.43 -19.02 3.78
C MET A 710 -29.78 -19.91 4.98
N ARG A 711 -30.91 -20.65 4.90
CA ARG A 711 -31.32 -21.59 5.95
C ARG A 711 -30.34 -22.74 6.13
N GLN A 712 -29.88 -23.33 5.04
CA GLN A 712 -28.92 -24.43 5.08
C GLN A 712 -27.56 -23.98 5.62
N LEU A 713 -27.13 -22.74 5.35
CA LEU A 713 -25.85 -22.22 5.81
C LEU A 713 -25.90 -21.78 7.29
N THR A 714 -26.98 -21.12 7.71
CA THR A 714 -27.03 -20.48 9.03
C THR A 714 -27.82 -21.27 10.07
N GLY A 715 -28.75 -22.12 9.64
CA GLY A 715 -29.73 -22.80 10.49
C GLY A 715 -30.98 -21.97 10.82
N PHE A 716 -31.14 -20.77 10.25
CA PHE A 716 -32.30 -19.89 10.45
C PHE A 716 -33.20 -19.86 9.21
N SER A 717 -34.51 -19.80 9.42
CA SER A 717 -35.43 -19.50 8.31
C SER A 717 -35.56 -17.99 8.15
N PHE A 718 -35.55 -17.48 6.92
CA PHE A 718 -35.57 -16.04 6.65
C PHE A 718 -36.80 -15.60 5.90
N ARG A 719 -37.16 -14.33 6.10
CA ARG A 719 -38.06 -13.58 5.21
C ARG A 719 -37.39 -12.30 4.77
N ARG A 720 -37.74 -11.83 3.57
CA ARG A 720 -37.41 -10.47 3.14
C ARG A 720 -38.20 -9.45 3.95
N MET A 721 -37.55 -8.33 4.21
CA MET A 721 -38.18 -7.15 4.78
C MET A 721 -38.71 -6.24 3.66
N PRO A 722 -39.78 -5.46 3.90
CA PRO A 722 -40.21 -4.39 3.01
C PRO A 722 -39.06 -3.45 2.62
N GLU A 723 -39.04 -2.95 1.38
CA GLU A 723 -37.93 -2.13 0.85
C GLU A 723 -37.71 -0.81 1.61
N ASP A 724 -38.74 -0.30 2.27
CA ASP A 724 -38.71 0.91 3.10
C ASP A 724 -38.29 0.65 4.55
N THR A 725 -37.97 -0.60 4.90
CA THR A 725 -37.48 -0.95 6.24
C THR A 725 -36.14 -0.25 6.50
N ALA A 726 -36.07 0.55 7.57
CA ALA A 726 -34.82 1.15 7.99
C ALA A 726 -33.82 0.06 8.44
N PRO A 727 -32.54 0.10 8.00
CA PRO A 727 -31.52 -0.84 8.43
C PRO A 727 -31.00 -0.48 9.83
N ALA A 728 -31.87 -0.59 10.82
CA ALA A 728 -31.62 -0.27 12.23
C ALA A 728 -32.14 -1.40 13.12
N ALA A 729 -31.28 -1.88 14.03
CA ALA A 729 -31.56 -2.98 14.94
C ALA A 729 -31.43 -2.51 16.39
N THR A 730 -32.55 -2.45 17.10
CA THR A 730 -32.62 -2.03 18.50
C THR A 730 -32.45 -3.23 19.44
N PRO A 731 -31.56 -3.18 20.46
CA PRO A 731 -31.28 -4.34 21.31
C PRO A 731 -32.46 -4.73 22.21
N THR A 732 -32.71 -6.05 22.30
CA THR A 732 -33.65 -6.63 23.28
C THR A 732 -32.99 -6.78 24.65
N ALA A 733 -33.75 -7.25 25.66
CA ALA A 733 -33.18 -7.61 26.96
C ALA A 733 -32.08 -8.69 26.85
N ALA A 734 -32.25 -9.68 25.97
CA ALA A 734 -31.24 -10.71 25.72
C ALA A 734 -30.00 -10.13 25.03
N GLY A 735 -30.18 -9.18 24.10
CA GLY A 735 -29.08 -8.42 23.50
C GLY A 735 -28.27 -7.65 24.54
N ARG A 736 -28.95 -6.92 25.43
CA ARG A 736 -28.30 -6.16 26.51
C ARG A 736 -27.53 -7.06 27.49
N GLN A 737 -28.03 -8.25 27.79
CA GLN A 737 -27.30 -9.24 28.60
C GLN A 737 -26.02 -9.75 27.93
N LEU A 738 -25.95 -9.72 26.60
CA LEU A 738 -24.73 -10.04 25.84
C LEU A 738 -23.76 -8.85 25.79
N GLY A 739 -24.19 -7.65 26.19
CA GLY A 739 -23.42 -6.41 26.10
C GLY A 739 -23.79 -5.52 24.90
N LEU A 740 -24.83 -5.86 24.13
CA LEU A 740 -25.31 -4.98 23.06
C LEU A 740 -26.25 -3.91 23.64
N GLU A 741 -25.71 -2.72 23.91
CA GLU A 741 -26.45 -1.63 24.58
C GLU A 741 -27.10 -0.64 23.60
N ASP A 742 -26.39 -0.33 22.53
CA ASP A 742 -26.80 0.67 21.54
C ASP A 742 -27.43 0.05 20.29
N GLU A 743 -28.24 0.85 19.61
CA GLU A 743 -28.77 0.50 18.29
C GLU A 743 -27.63 0.35 17.26
N LEU A 744 -27.71 -0.72 16.45
CA LEU A 744 -26.85 -0.89 15.28
C LEU A 744 -27.61 -0.45 14.05
N SER A 745 -27.12 0.59 13.37
CA SER A 745 -27.78 1.11 12.16
C SER A 745 -26.79 1.58 11.11
N VAL A 746 -27.26 1.71 9.87
CA VAL A 746 -26.54 2.43 8.81
C VAL A 746 -27.43 3.53 8.23
N LYS A 747 -26.81 4.62 7.77
CA LYS A 747 -27.54 5.82 7.33
C LYS A 747 -28.30 5.64 6.01
N ASN A 748 -27.75 4.84 5.11
CA ASN A 748 -28.31 4.67 3.77
C ASN A 748 -29.34 3.53 3.75
N PRO A 749 -30.40 3.63 2.94
CA PRO A 749 -31.32 2.52 2.71
C PRO A 749 -30.59 1.29 2.16
N VAL A 750 -31.02 0.12 2.61
CA VAL A 750 -30.48 -1.19 2.22
C VAL A 750 -31.63 -2.05 1.74
N ALA A 751 -31.55 -2.54 0.51
CA ALA A 751 -32.51 -3.47 -0.06
C ALA A 751 -31.77 -4.51 -0.93
N PRO A 752 -32.00 -5.81 -0.72
CA PRO A 752 -32.92 -6.41 0.26
C PRO A 752 -32.41 -6.32 1.71
N LEU A 753 -33.31 -6.41 2.69
CA LEU A 753 -33.02 -6.72 4.11
C LEU A 753 -33.71 -8.03 4.49
N PHE A 754 -33.19 -8.70 5.53
CA PHE A 754 -33.68 -10.01 5.96
C PHE A 754 -33.90 -10.05 7.46
N ALA A 755 -35.03 -10.65 7.88
CA ALA A 755 -35.29 -10.98 9.27
C ALA A 755 -35.39 -12.49 9.46
N VAL A 756 -35.04 -12.96 10.66
CA VAL A 756 -35.24 -14.37 11.02
C VAL A 756 -36.72 -14.61 11.28
N ALA A 757 -37.30 -15.52 10.50
CA ALA A 757 -38.73 -15.84 10.53
C ALA A 757 -39.10 -16.88 11.60
N ASP A 758 -38.14 -17.69 12.04
CA ASP A 758 -38.35 -18.80 12.98
C ASP A 758 -37.60 -18.63 14.31
N ALA A 759 -37.22 -17.40 14.68
CA ALA A 759 -36.51 -17.13 15.93
C ALA A 759 -37.45 -17.27 17.13
N ARG A 760 -36.98 -17.92 18.20
CA ARG A 760 -37.65 -17.92 19.50
C ARG A 760 -37.34 -16.62 20.26
N PRO A 761 -38.21 -16.12 21.15
CA PRO A 761 -37.98 -14.87 21.85
C PRO A 761 -36.64 -14.77 22.60
N ASP A 762 -36.14 -15.88 23.16
CA ASP A 762 -34.85 -15.97 23.85
C ASP A 762 -33.63 -16.02 22.90
N GLU A 763 -33.87 -16.23 21.60
CA GLU A 763 -32.86 -16.18 20.54
C GLU A 763 -32.69 -14.77 19.97
N VAL A 764 -33.64 -13.86 20.17
CA VAL A 764 -33.63 -12.52 19.55
C VAL A 764 -32.78 -11.55 20.36
N LEU A 765 -31.68 -11.08 19.78
CA LEU A 765 -30.77 -10.11 20.40
C LEU A 765 -31.13 -8.67 20.04
N ALA A 766 -31.68 -8.42 18.86
CA ALA A 766 -32.15 -7.11 18.44
C ALA A 766 -33.28 -7.22 17.41
N THR A 767 -34.13 -6.21 17.32
CA THR A 767 -35.28 -6.16 16.41
C THR A 767 -35.25 -4.93 15.50
N TYR A 768 -35.82 -5.06 14.31
CA TYR A 768 -36.21 -3.91 13.49
C TYR A 768 -37.37 -3.14 14.15
N ALA A 769 -37.70 -1.96 13.60
CA ALA A 769 -38.76 -1.10 14.11
C ALA A 769 -40.15 -1.78 14.16
N ASP A 770 -40.42 -2.75 13.28
CA ASP A 770 -41.67 -3.53 13.26
C ASP A 770 -41.67 -4.70 14.27
N GLY A 771 -40.62 -4.85 15.07
CA GLY A 771 -40.43 -5.93 16.03
C GLY A 771 -39.81 -7.21 15.45
N SER A 772 -39.50 -7.24 14.14
CA SER A 772 -38.94 -8.43 13.50
C SER A 772 -37.51 -8.72 13.97
N PRO A 773 -37.12 -9.99 14.15
CA PRO A 773 -35.77 -10.35 14.57
C PRO A 773 -34.69 -9.93 13.56
N ALA A 774 -33.91 -8.90 13.90
CA ALA A 774 -32.82 -8.37 13.10
C ALA A 774 -31.47 -9.02 13.43
N ILE A 775 -31.27 -9.35 14.71
CA ILE A 775 -30.10 -10.08 15.20
C ILE A 775 -30.59 -11.24 16.05
N ALA A 776 -30.14 -12.46 15.75
CA ALA A 776 -30.55 -13.65 16.47
C ALA A 776 -29.39 -14.62 16.70
N ILE A 777 -29.45 -15.42 17.77
CA ILE A 777 -28.48 -16.46 18.12
C ILE A 777 -29.17 -17.80 18.38
N ARG A 778 -28.66 -18.87 17.76
CA ARG A 778 -29.17 -20.24 17.88
C ARG A 778 -28.03 -21.19 18.20
N LYS A 779 -28.21 -22.01 19.22
CA LYS A 779 -27.27 -23.09 19.55
C LYS A 779 -27.38 -24.22 18.54
N ASP A 780 -26.27 -24.87 18.23
CA ASP A 780 -26.25 -26.04 17.35
C ASP A 780 -26.97 -27.23 18.01
N ALA A 781 -27.71 -28.00 17.21
CA ALA A 781 -28.30 -29.23 17.68
C ALA A 781 -27.21 -30.24 18.06
N GLY A 782 -27.13 -30.61 19.34
CA GLY A 782 -26.20 -31.64 19.83
C GLY A 782 -24.72 -31.24 19.86
N GLY A 783 -24.39 -29.96 19.70
CA GLY A 783 -23.01 -29.45 19.69
C GLY A 783 -22.80 -28.27 20.65
N ALA A 784 -21.52 -27.90 20.84
CA ALA A 784 -21.13 -26.75 21.66
C ALA A 784 -21.14 -25.41 20.89
N GLY A 785 -21.38 -25.46 19.58
CA GLY A 785 -21.36 -24.30 18.68
C GLY A 785 -22.67 -23.49 18.69
N ALA A 786 -22.65 -22.37 17.98
CA ALA A 786 -23.82 -21.53 17.76
C ALA A 786 -23.71 -20.76 16.44
N SER A 787 -24.86 -20.53 15.80
CA SER A 787 -25.00 -19.58 14.70
C SER A 787 -25.60 -18.26 15.21
N VAL A 788 -25.02 -17.15 14.77
CA VAL A 788 -25.51 -15.79 14.99
C VAL A 788 -25.78 -15.17 13.63
N PHE A 789 -26.95 -14.57 13.46
CA PHE A 789 -27.26 -13.75 12.30
C PHE A 789 -27.23 -12.28 12.70
N VAL A 790 -26.55 -11.44 11.92
CA VAL A 790 -26.54 -9.98 12.06
C VAL A 790 -27.08 -9.38 10.76
N GLY A 791 -28.37 -9.04 10.73
CA GLY A 791 -29.07 -8.60 9.51
C GLY A 791 -28.83 -7.14 9.11
N VAL A 792 -28.34 -6.31 10.03
CA VAL A 792 -27.91 -4.94 9.73
C VAL A 792 -26.42 -4.93 9.36
N PRO A 793 -26.00 -4.16 8.34
CA PRO A 793 -24.62 -4.14 7.86
C PRO A 793 -23.72 -3.25 8.74
N ASN A 794 -23.70 -3.55 10.04
CA ASN A 794 -22.93 -2.86 11.07
C ASN A 794 -22.58 -3.83 12.21
N LEU A 795 -21.45 -3.62 12.86
CA LEU A 795 -20.96 -4.39 14.02
C LEU A 795 -20.53 -3.41 15.13
N SER A 796 -20.51 -3.88 16.38
CA SER A 796 -20.00 -3.09 17.50
C SER A 796 -19.00 -3.86 18.36
N PRO A 797 -18.05 -3.18 19.02
CA PRO A 797 -17.09 -3.86 19.88
C PRO A 797 -17.75 -4.64 21.01
N PRO A 798 -18.81 -4.12 21.69
CA PRO A 798 -19.53 -4.88 22.71
C PRO A 798 -20.19 -6.15 22.21
N LEU A 799 -20.76 -6.15 20.99
CA LEU A 799 -21.33 -7.36 20.38
C LEU A 799 -20.25 -8.43 20.17
N LEU A 800 -19.12 -8.07 19.56
CA LEU A 800 -18.03 -9.02 19.31
C LEU A 800 -17.44 -9.54 20.63
N ARG A 801 -17.24 -8.66 21.61
CA ARG A 801 -16.74 -9.03 22.95
C ARG A 801 -17.69 -9.99 23.66
N GLY A 802 -18.98 -9.71 23.64
CA GLY A 802 -20.02 -10.56 24.22
C GLY A 802 -20.07 -11.95 23.59
N LEU A 803 -19.98 -12.02 22.26
CA LEU A 803 -19.91 -13.29 21.53
C LEU A 803 -18.62 -14.06 21.82
N ALA A 804 -17.47 -13.38 21.94
CA ALA A 804 -16.21 -13.99 22.33
C ALA A 804 -16.29 -14.59 23.75
N LYS A 805 -16.81 -13.85 24.72
CA LYS A 805 -17.06 -14.36 26.08
C LYS A 805 -17.96 -15.60 26.07
N ARG A 806 -19.03 -15.57 25.27
CA ARG A 806 -19.94 -16.73 25.11
C ARG A 806 -19.23 -17.96 24.53
N ALA A 807 -18.24 -17.75 23.66
CA ALA A 807 -17.39 -18.81 23.11
C ALA A 807 -16.26 -19.25 24.09
N GLY A 808 -16.23 -18.75 25.32
CA GLY A 808 -15.21 -19.08 26.32
C GLY A 808 -13.89 -18.33 26.14
N ILE A 809 -13.86 -17.27 25.33
CA ILE A 809 -12.68 -16.45 25.11
C ILE A 809 -12.71 -15.28 26.10
N ALA A 810 -11.76 -15.27 27.03
CA ALA A 810 -11.61 -14.19 27.99
C ALA A 810 -11.00 -12.95 27.30
N PRO A 811 -11.63 -11.76 27.42
CA PRO A 811 -11.05 -10.53 26.89
C PRO A 811 -9.88 -10.04 27.76
N TYR A 812 -8.89 -9.45 27.10
CA TYR A 812 -7.79 -8.74 27.77
C TYR A 812 -8.28 -7.46 28.45
N THR A 813 -9.36 -6.86 27.99
CA THR A 813 -9.97 -5.68 28.62
C THR A 813 -11.45 -5.60 28.29
N GLU A 814 -12.21 -5.00 29.20
CA GLU A 814 -13.60 -4.60 28.95
C GLU A 814 -13.73 -3.13 28.59
N ASP A 815 -12.70 -2.34 28.86
CA ASP A 815 -12.65 -0.92 28.53
C ASP A 815 -12.45 -0.73 27.03
N GLU A 816 -12.86 0.43 26.53
CA GLU A 816 -12.62 0.77 25.14
C GLU A 816 -11.16 1.17 24.95
N CYS A 817 -10.43 0.39 24.16
CA CYS A 817 -9.12 0.77 23.65
C CYS A 817 -8.85 -0.02 22.37
N VAL A 818 -7.86 0.40 21.59
CA VAL A 818 -7.30 -0.45 20.53
C VAL A 818 -6.37 -1.47 21.19
N LEU A 819 -6.59 -2.76 20.90
CA LEU A 819 -5.83 -3.87 21.47
C LEU A 819 -5.38 -4.88 20.40
N TYR A 820 -4.09 -5.20 20.42
CA TYR A 820 -3.49 -6.32 19.68
C TYR A 820 -2.70 -7.19 20.65
N ALA A 821 -2.75 -8.50 20.51
CA ALA A 821 -1.98 -9.40 21.37
C ALA A 821 -1.63 -10.71 20.68
N ASN A 822 -0.43 -11.22 20.94
CA ASN A 822 0.05 -12.53 20.49
C ASN A 822 0.92 -13.15 21.58
N GLY A 823 0.48 -14.28 22.14
CA GLY A 823 1.17 -14.95 23.24
C GLY A 823 1.35 -14.00 24.44
N PRO A 824 2.59 -13.72 24.88
CA PRO A 824 2.84 -12.85 26.02
C PRO A 824 2.80 -11.35 25.68
N LEU A 825 2.84 -10.99 24.38
CA LEU A 825 2.84 -9.61 23.90
C LEU A 825 1.41 -9.05 23.88
N VAL A 826 1.24 -7.83 24.39
CA VAL A 826 0.00 -7.05 24.30
C VAL A 826 0.33 -5.59 23.99
N VAL A 827 -0.39 -5.03 23.02
CA VAL A 827 -0.28 -3.64 22.59
C VAL A 827 -1.60 -2.96 22.90
N VAL A 828 -1.52 -1.85 23.62
CA VAL A 828 -2.66 -1.00 23.94
C VAL A 828 -2.43 0.37 23.33
N HIS A 829 -3.45 0.89 22.66
CA HIS A 829 -3.51 2.26 22.19
C HIS A 829 -4.81 2.91 22.66
N ALA A 830 -4.70 3.97 23.45
CA ALA A 830 -5.84 4.56 24.15
C ALA A 830 -6.76 5.34 23.21
N THR A 831 -8.07 5.08 23.30
CA THR A 831 -9.12 5.80 22.53
C THR A 831 -9.70 6.98 23.29
N HIS A 832 -9.33 7.15 24.57
CA HIS A 832 -9.77 8.22 25.46
C HIS A 832 -8.73 8.45 26.57
N ASP A 833 -8.88 9.54 27.33
CA ASP A 833 -8.15 9.75 28.58
C ASP A 833 -8.71 8.86 29.69
N GLY A 834 -7.85 8.41 30.60
CA GLY A 834 -8.22 7.66 31.81
C GLY A 834 -7.70 6.23 31.83
N PRO A 835 -8.18 5.42 32.81
CA PRO A 835 -7.67 4.08 33.01
C PRO A 835 -8.16 3.12 31.93
N VAL A 836 -7.26 2.23 31.50
CA VAL A 836 -7.57 0.99 30.77
C VAL A 836 -7.12 -0.19 31.61
N ARG A 837 -8.05 -1.05 32.01
CA ARG A 837 -7.78 -2.22 32.83
C ARG A 837 -7.46 -3.44 31.98
N LEU A 838 -6.24 -3.94 32.10
CA LEU A 838 -5.81 -5.18 31.44
C LEU A 838 -5.94 -6.38 32.38
N ASN A 839 -6.63 -7.41 31.92
CA ASN A 839 -6.68 -8.73 32.54
C ASN A 839 -5.51 -9.58 32.09
N ARG A 840 -4.85 -10.24 33.06
CA ARG A 840 -3.74 -11.16 32.80
C ARG A 840 -4.27 -12.42 32.12
N PRO A 841 -3.76 -12.80 30.93
CA PRO A 841 -4.18 -14.04 30.29
C PRO A 841 -3.68 -15.23 31.12
N GLN A 842 -4.46 -16.32 31.14
CA GLN A 842 -4.08 -17.52 31.91
C GLN A 842 -2.72 -18.10 31.49
N SER A 843 -2.35 -17.95 30.21
CA SER A 843 -1.06 -18.37 29.66
C SER A 843 0.15 -17.65 30.26
N ALA A 844 -0.04 -16.49 30.89
CA ALA A 844 1.04 -15.70 31.49
C ALA A 844 1.51 -16.22 32.87
N GLY A 845 0.77 -17.14 33.51
CA GLY A 845 1.09 -17.58 34.87
C GLY A 845 1.14 -16.39 35.84
N ASP A 846 2.18 -16.32 36.68
CA ASP A 846 2.37 -15.22 37.65
C ASP A 846 3.31 -14.10 37.20
N ALA A 847 3.61 -14.03 35.91
CA ALA A 847 4.54 -13.04 35.39
C ALA A 847 3.97 -11.60 35.54
N PRO A 848 4.83 -10.59 35.85
CA PRO A 848 4.42 -9.20 35.93
C PRO A 848 4.34 -8.55 34.54
N LEU A 849 3.46 -7.56 34.37
CA LEU A 849 3.34 -6.80 33.14
C LEU A 849 4.50 -5.81 33.01
N ARG A 850 5.23 -5.88 31.90
CA ARG A 850 6.40 -5.04 31.63
C ARG A 850 6.24 -4.25 30.35
N ASN A 851 6.81 -3.04 30.31
CA ASN A 851 7.03 -2.34 29.05
C ASN A 851 8.16 -3.02 28.28
N VAL A 852 7.91 -3.42 27.02
CA VAL A 852 8.87 -4.18 26.20
C VAL A 852 10.10 -3.34 25.87
N LEU A 853 9.93 -2.04 25.63
CA LEU A 853 10.99 -1.16 25.18
C LEU A 853 11.90 -0.71 26.33
N THR A 854 11.36 -0.59 27.55
CA THR A 854 12.13 -0.11 28.71
C THR A 854 12.47 -1.20 29.73
N GLY A 855 11.76 -2.34 29.73
CA GLY A 855 11.86 -3.43 30.71
C GLY A 855 11.20 -3.13 32.07
N GLU A 856 10.67 -1.93 32.25
CA GLU A 856 10.01 -1.47 33.48
C GLU A 856 8.79 -2.32 33.80
N VAL A 857 8.62 -2.68 35.07
CA VAL A 857 7.39 -3.33 35.56
C VAL A 857 6.30 -2.27 35.69
N VAL A 858 5.25 -2.41 34.88
CA VAL A 858 4.09 -1.51 34.86
C VAL A 858 3.04 -1.96 35.88
N GLY A 859 2.96 -3.25 36.18
CA GLY A 859 2.07 -3.78 37.19
C GLY A 859 2.21 -5.29 37.39
N ALA A 860 1.53 -5.83 38.40
CA ALA A 860 1.48 -7.26 38.69
C ALA A 860 0.11 -7.66 39.23
N GLY A 861 -0.22 -8.95 39.10
CA GLY A 861 -1.49 -9.50 39.56
C GLY A 861 -2.43 -9.90 38.42
N PRO A 862 -3.68 -10.28 38.76
CA PRO A 862 -4.64 -10.79 37.78
C PRO A 862 -5.21 -9.69 36.86
N ALA A 863 -5.11 -8.42 37.27
CA ALA A 863 -5.46 -7.27 36.45
C ALA A 863 -4.56 -6.07 36.80
N VAL A 864 -4.27 -5.23 35.80
CA VAL A 864 -3.42 -4.02 35.93
C VAL A 864 -4.15 -2.85 35.28
N ASP A 865 -4.31 -1.76 36.03
CA ASP A 865 -4.90 -0.52 35.52
C ASP A 865 -3.78 0.36 34.92
N LEU A 866 -3.97 0.80 33.67
CA LEU A 866 -3.05 1.68 32.95
C LEU A 866 -3.66 3.07 32.86
N GLU A 867 -3.07 4.06 33.52
CA GLU A 867 -3.45 5.47 33.34
C GLU A 867 -2.89 5.99 32.01
N LEU A 868 -3.77 6.25 31.04
CA LEU A 868 -3.41 6.64 29.68
C LEU A 868 -4.08 7.95 29.27
N ARG A 869 -3.44 8.66 28.34
CA ARG A 869 -4.06 9.77 27.60
C ARG A 869 -4.49 9.31 26.22
N LEU A 870 -5.44 9.98 25.59
CA LEU A 870 -5.84 9.74 24.20
C LEU A 870 -4.60 9.61 23.31
N GLY A 871 -4.51 8.49 22.60
CA GLY A 871 -3.42 8.20 21.68
C GLY A 871 -2.16 7.66 22.34
N ASP A 872 -2.07 7.54 23.67
CA ASP A 872 -0.93 6.85 24.30
C ASP A 872 -0.84 5.41 23.82
N THR A 873 0.37 5.00 23.41
CA THR A 873 0.67 3.61 23.05
C THR A 873 1.56 2.96 24.11
N ARG A 874 1.26 1.71 24.44
CA ARG A 874 2.11 0.84 25.26
C ARG A 874 2.29 -0.51 24.57
N ILE A 875 3.55 -0.90 24.34
CA ILE A 875 3.92 -2.26 23.92
C ILE A 875 4.38 -2.98 25.18
N LEU A 876 3.57 -3.93 25.63
CA LEU A 876 3.72 -4.59 26.92
C LEU A 876 3.88 -6.09 26.76
N ARG A 877 4.47 -6.73 27.77
CA ARG A 877 4.65 -8.17 27.81
C ARG A 877 4.41 -8.68 29.23
N TRP A 878 3.67 -9.78 29.33
CA TRP A 878 3.62 -10.58 30.55
C TRP A 878 4.85 -11.49 30.67
#